data_AF-A0A2R6PAM5-F1
#
_entry.id   AF-A0A2R6PAM5-F1
#
_cell.length_a   1.000
_cell.length_b   1.000
_cell.length_c   1.000
_cell.angle_alpha   90.00
_cell.angle_beta   90.00
_cell.angle_gamma   90.00
#
_symmetry.space_group_name_H-M   'P 1'
#
loop_
_entity.id
_entity.type
_entity.pdbx_description
1 polymer ?
#
loop_
_entity_poly.entity_id
_entity_poly.type
_entity_poly.pdbx_seq_one_letter_code
_entity_poly.pdbx_strand_id
1 'polypeptide(L)'
;MKYSISFQQSSSSLCFSIFLAFILIYTYMMHTSTYYEDANIELAPCIAAAPSLALAFGILKMPESPRWLVMQGRLGDAKSVLLRVSNSTEEVDIRLHDIKAAAGIPKDCTSDTVKLPTQSRGEEVWKELLLRPSPPVRWMLLAAVGIHFFEHATGIEAVILYSPRIFKKAGVHDKHKLLLATVGVGLTKAVCIFTATLFMDRVGRRRLLLTSVGGIIVALTGLGFALTMVENSHGKLTWALAFSIVATYTYVAFFNIGLAPVSWVYSSEIFPSRLRAQGHSIGVAVNRLMNAAISMSFISIYKAITIGGAFFMFAGVSVFAWIFFYFLLPETKGKTLEEMEAIFSKKSTNCNEGNEIQAGKGEDGLETVLEVPIPEEMFTSMGSNVALRWQNMATWMKAQTSDKWSSPIITGRYNELSFLLYVVGSPLIPLQVQVDPSIHRPVRHSSIEASTAKYIVQQYIAATGGQAAMNSLQSMCAIGQVKISASDFHQGDERVNMRSTEETGGFVLWQKNPDLWCLELLVSGCKVISGSNGKISWRQSSNQQAPISKGPPRPLRRFLQGLDPRSTANLFLDAVCIGEKIINNEDCFILKLDTSKSALEAQSGQKYEIIHHTIWGYFSQKSGLLVKFEDSRLLTVKTKGDDSEGVFWETSTESVIEDYKYVDGVNIAHSGKTFVTVYRYGEQSANHRRELEETWKIKEVDFNVWGLSNDFFMPPSEIKRAKKS
;
A
#
# COMPACT_ATOMS: atom_id res chain seq x y z
N MET A 1 8.59 24.30 -15.07
CA MET A 1 8.30 24.66 -13.65
C MET A 1 9.05 23.85 -12.58
N LYS A 2 9.50 22.59 -12.80
CA LYS A 2 10.40 21.89 -11.85
C LYS A 2 11.67 22.69 -11.53
N TYR A 3 12.18 23.41 -12.54
CA TYR A 3 13.29 24.35 -12.38
C TYR A 3 12.96 25.56 -11.50
N SER A 4 11.71 25.98 -11.33
CA SER A 4 11.40 27.26 -10.65
C SER A 4 11.26 27.15 -9.14
N ILE A 5 10.79 26.02 -8.60
CA ILE A 5 10.60 25.86 -7.14
C ILE A 5 11.93 25.48 -6.48
N SER A 6 12.65 24.53 -7.07
CA SER A 6 14.01 24.16 -6.63
C SER A 6 14.99 25.32 -6.81
N PHE A 7 14.82 26.14 -7.86
CA PHE A 7 15.55 27.41 -7.99
C PHE A 7 15.08 28.41 -6.96
N GLN A 8 13.79 28.74 -6.78
CA GLN A 8 13.36 29.74 -5.79
C GLN A 8 13.78 29.40 -4.34
N GLN A 9 13.72 28.12 -3.96
CA GLN A 9 14.05 27.65 -2.61
C GLN A 9 15.57 27.47 -2.41
N SER A 10 16.30 27.03 -3.44
CA SER A 10 17.77 27.10 -3.43
C SER A 10 18.26 28.54 -3.51
N SER A 11 17.65 29.41 -4.31
CA SER A 11 18.01 30.82 -4.53
C SER A 11 17.79 31.66 -3.30
N SER A 12 16.75 31.41 -2.50
CA SER A 12 16.58 32.08 -1.20
C SER A 12 17.64 31.66 -0.18
N SER A 13 17.98 30.37 -0.12
CA SER A 13 19.08 29.84 0.71
C SER A 13 20.47 30.29 0.21
N LEU A 14 20.65 30.39 -1.11
CA LEU A 14 21.85 30.86 -1.80
C LEU A 14 22.03 32.37 -1.59
N CYS A 15 20.97 33.18 -1.78
CA CYS A 15 20.98 34.59 -1.43
C CYS A 15 21.33 34.76 0.05
N PHE A 16 20.62 34.09 0.96
CA PHE A 16 20.90 34.18 2.39
C PHE A 16 22.34 33.77 2.73
N SER A 17 22.85 32.69 2.15
CA SER A 17 24.22 32.21 2.39
C SER A 17 25.30 33.10 1.77
N ILE A 18 25.05 33.65 0.57
CA ILE A 18 25.91 34.65 -0.08
C ILE A 18 25.94 35.92 0.77
N PHE A 19 24.80 36.38 1.27
CA PHE A 19 24.71 37.54 2.16
C PHE A 19 25.40 37.29 3.50
N LEU A 20 25.26 36.10 4.09
CA LEU A 20 25.94 35.73 5.33
C LEU A 20 27.45 35.64 5.12
N ALA A 21 27.91 35.15 3.96
CA ALA A 21 29.31 35.22 3.55
C ALA A 21 29.77 36.67 3.37
N PHE A 22 28.97 37.54 2.74
CA PHE A 22 29.26 38.97 2.63
C PHE A 22 29.32 39.67 3.99
N ILE A 23 28.45 39.33 4.94
CA ILE A 23 28.46 39.85 6.31
C ILE A 23 29.73 39.39 7.04
N LEU A 24 30.12 38.11 6.91
CA LEU A 24 31.35 37.58 7.52
C LEU A 24 32.61 38.17 6.89
N ILE A 25 32.63 38.37 5.57
CA ILE A 25 33.72 39.03 4.83
C ILE A 25 33.78 40.52 5.21
N TYR A 26 32.64 41.19 5.30
CA TYR A 26 32.53 42.58 5.73
C TYR A 26 33.03 42.74 7.18
N THR A 27 32.57 41.88 8.09
CA THR A 27 33.02 41.86 9.49
C THR A 27 34.52 41.57 9.59
N TYR A 28 35.06 40.68 8.74
CA TYR A 28 36.50 40.40 8.68
C TYR A 28 37.31 41.58 8.15
N MET A 29 36.88 42.19 7.06
CA MET A 29 37.53 43.38 6.47
C MET A 29 37.51 44.56 7.44
N MET A 30 36.42 44.73 8.18
CA MET A 30 36.27 45.78 9.19
C MET A 30 37.08 45.46 10.45
N HIS A 31 37.25 44.20 10.86
CA HIS A 31 38.13 43.83 11.98
C HIS A 31 39.63 43.99 11.64
N THR A 32 40.00 43.87 10.36
CA THR A 32 41.38 44.17 9.91
C THR A 32 41.67 45.66 9.76
N SER A 33 40.62 46.51 9.70
CA SER A 33 40.77 47.96 9.63
C SER A 33 40.64 48.54 11.04
N THR A 34 41.73 49.05 11.59
CA THR A 34 41.93 49.37 13.02
C THR A 34 41.19 50.63 13.52
N TYR A 35 40.03 50.97 12.95
CA TYR A 35 39.32 52.21 13.25
C TYR A 35 37.80 51.98 13.26
N TYR A 36 37.14 52.38 14.36
CA TYR A 36 35.68 52.41 14.62
C TYR A 36 35.07 51.14 15.22
N GLU A 37 35.13 50.97 16.56
CA GLU A 37 34.48 49.85 17.28
C GLU A 37 33.00 50.11 17.62
N ASP A 38 32.55 51.35 17.84
CA ASP A 38 31.21 51.61 18.41
C ASP A 38 30.09 51.84 17.37
N ALA A 39 30.38 52.50 16.23
CA ALA A 39 29.37 52.78 15.19
C ALA A 39 29.03 51.56 14.29
N ASN A 40 29.86 50.52 14.32
CA ASN A 40 29.79 49.40 13.37
C ASN A 40 28.90 48.24 13.83
N ILE A 41 28.65 48.11 15.15
CA ILE A 41 27.75 47.09 15.70
C ILE A 41 26.29 47.41 15.35
N GLU A 42 25.92 48.69 15.30
CA GLU A 42 24.58 49.13 14.90
C GLU A 42 24.34 49.05 13.38
N LEU A 43 25.39 49.19 12.56
CA LEU A 43 25.29 49.17 11.10
C LEU A 43 25.15 47.74 10.54
N ALA A 44 25.73 46.74 11.20
CA ALA A 44 25.65 45.33 10.79
C ALA A 44 24.22 44.78 10.60
N PRO A 45 23.25 45.01 11.52
CA PRO A 45 21.86 44.59 11.31
C PRO A 45 21.17 45.37 10.18
N CYS A 46 21.52 46.64 9.95
CA CYS A 46 20.99 47.42 8.82
C CYS A 46 21.42 46.85 7.47
N ILE A 47 22.68 46.42 7.35
CA ILE A 47 23.19 45.74 6.14
C ILE A 47 22.49 44.38 5.93
N ALA A 48 22.19 43.65 7.02
CA ALA A 48 21.43 42.41 6.95
C ALA A 48 19.94 42.61 6.57
N ALA A 49 19.35 43.77 6.85
CA ALA A 49 17.96 44.10 6.50
C ALA A 49 17.77 44.43 5.00
N ALA A 50 18.79 44.96 4.34
CA ALA A 50 18.75 45.33 2.93
C ALA A 50 18.27 44.19 1.98
N PRO A 51 18.79 42.94 2.05
CA PRO A 51 18.30 41.85 1.22
C PRO A 51 16.89 41.39 1.56
N SER A 52 16.48 41.43 2.84
CA SER A 52 15.11 41.12 3.25
C SER A 52 14.11 42.13 2.66
N LEU A 53 14.46 43.41 2.63
CA LEU A 53 13.66 44.45 1.98
C LEU A 53 13.62 44.25 0.46
N ALA A 54 14.76 43.96 -0.17
CA ALA A 54 14.81 43.67 -1.60
C ALA A 54 13.93 42.46 -1.99
N LEU A 55 13.96 41.40 -1.19
CA LEU A 55 13.08 40.24 -1.34
C LEU A 55 11.62 40.60 -1.12
N ALA A 56 11.29 41.41 -0.10
CA ALA A 56 9.92 41.86 0.16
C ALA A 56 9.35 42.64 -1.04
N PHE A 57 10.11 43.57 -1.61
CA PHE A 57 9.73 44.27 -2.84
C PHE A 57 9.62 43.33 -4.05
N GLY A 58 10.48 42.31 -4.13
CA GLY A 58 10.42 41.29 -5.16
C GLY A 58 9.14 40.44 -5.11
N ILE A 59 8.71 40.04 -3.90
CA ILE A 59 7.51 39.23 -3.68
C ILE A 59 6.25 39.97 -4.14
N LEU A 60 6.17 41.30 -3.97
CA LEU A 60 5.04 42.11 -4.44
C LEU A 60 4.79 42.02 -5.96
N LYS A 61 5.82 41.68 -6.75
CA LYS A 61 5.72 41.51 -8.21
C LYS A 61 5.62 40.05 -8.66
N MET A 62 5.74 39.08 -7.76
CA MET A 62 5.71 37.67 -8.14
C MET A 62 4.27 37.16 -8.36
N PRO A 63 4.00 36.42 -9.45
CA PRO A 63 2.69 35.82 -9.67
C PRO A 63 2.44 34.67 -8.69
N GLU A 64 1.19 34.51 -8.30
CA GLU A 64 0.75 33.41 -7.44
C GLU A 64 0.94 32.04 -8.11
N SER A 65 1.07 31.00 -7.28
CA SER A 65 1.24 29.62 -7.77
C SER A 65 0.01 29.15 -8.55
N PRO A 66 0.15 28.65 -9.80
CA PRO A 66 -0.98 28.11 -10.57
C PRO A 66 -1.71 26.98 -9.86
N ARG A 67 -0.98 26.15 -9.10
CA ARG A 67 -1.57 25.05 -8.33
C ARG A 67 -2.46 25.57 -7.20
N TRP A 68 -2.02 26.63 -6.53
CA TRP A 68 -2.82 27.28 -5.50
C TRP A 68 -4.07 27.95 -6.11
N LEU A 69 -3.92 28.63 -7.25
CA LEU A 69 -5.05 29.24 -7.98
C LEU A 69 -6.11 28.20 -8.36
N VAL A 70 -5.71 27.02 -8.85
CA VAL A 70 -6.65 25.90 -9.12
C VAL A 70 -7.29 25.39 -7.83
N MET A 71 -6.54 25.28 -6.72
CA MET A 71 -7.10 24.87 -5.43
C MET A 71 -8.10 25.87 -4.84
N GLN A 72 -8.01 27.14 -5.24
CA GLN A 72 -8.97 28.22 -4.93
C GLN A 72 -10.12 28.31 -5.95
N GLY A 73 -10.14 27.44 -6.97
CA GLY A 73 -11.16 27.43 -8.01
C GLY A 73 -10.97 28.49 -9.11
N ARG A 74 -9.86 29.24 -9.13
CA ARG A 74 -9.55 30.30 -10.12
C ARG A 74 -8.78 29.72 -11.32
N LEU A 75 -9.51 29.03 -12.21
CA LEU A 75 -8.93 28.30 -13.35
C LEU A 75 -8.39 29.23 -14.44
N GLY A 76 -9.06 30.36 -14.72
CA GLY A 76 -8.63 31.34 -15.72
C GLY A 76 -7.29 31.99 -15.36
N ASP A 77 -7.15 32.43 -14.10
CA ASP A 77 -5.90 33.00 -13.59
C ASP A 77 -4.76 31.98 -13.61
N ALA A 78 -5.03 30.73 -13.22
CA ALA A 78 -4.05 29.66 -13.27
C ALA A 78 -3.55 29.41 -14.71
N LYS A 79 -4.45 29.40 -15.71
CA LYS A 79 -4.10 29.26 -17.12
C LYS A 79 -3.26 30.46 -17.60
N SER A 80 -3.60 31.69 -17.19
CA SER A 80 -2.84 32.89 -17.54
C SER A 80 -1.39 32.86 -17.02
N VAL A 81 -1.18 32.38 -15.80
CA VAL A 81 0.15 32.24 -15.22
C VAL A 81 0.91 31.09 -15.88
N LEU A 82 0.25 29.97 -16.20
CA LEU A 82 0.89 28.86 -16.93
C LEU A 82 1.34 29.25 -18.33
N LEU A 83 0.57 30.10 -19.03
CA LEU A 83 0.94 30.66 -20.34
C LEU A 83 2.18 31.55 -20.28
N ARG A 84 2.38 32.27 -19.17
CA ARG A 84 3.59 33.10 -18.97
C ARG A 84 4.85 32.29 -18.67
N VAL A 85 4.69 31.06 -18.16
CA VAL A 85 5.80 30.25 -17.62
C VAL A 85 6.13 29.02 -18.49
N SER A 86 5.26 28.65 -19.43
CA SER A 86 5.44 27.48 -20.30
C SER A 86 5.85 27.90 -21.71
N ASN A 87 6.61 27.05 -22.39
CA ASN A 87 7.14 27.39 -23.71
C ASN A 87 6.15 27.10 -24.85
N SER A 88 5.13 26.27 -24.60
CA SER A 88 4.08 25.94 -25.56
C SER A 88 2.69 25.95 -24.93
N THR A 89 1.67 26.20 -25.73
CA THR A 89 0.25 26.16 -25.33
C THR A 89 -0.22 24.75 -24.99
N GLU A 90 0.28 23.74 -25.70
CA GLU A 90 0.01 22.32 -25.45
C GLU A 90 0.51 21.87 -24.06
N GLU A 91 1.70 22.34 -23.66
CA GLU A 91 2.27 22.06 -22.33
C GLU A 91 1.40 22.67 -21.21
N VAL A 92 0.76 23.82 -21.48
CA VAL A 92 -0.16 24.47 -20.53
C VAL A 92 -1.41 23.64 -20.32
N ASP A 93 -2.04 23.15 -21.39
CA ASP A 93 -3.29 22.40 -21.29
C ASP A 93 -3.08 21.03 -20.61
N ILE A 94 -1.96 20.34 -20.91
CA ILE A 94 -1.58 19.10 -20.21
C ILE A 94 -1.38 19.37 -18.70
N ARG A 95 -0.60 20.41 -18.35
CA ARG A 95 -0.35 20.75 -16.94
C ARG A 95 -1.61 21.16 -16.21
N LEU A 96 -2.46 21.95 -16.85
CA LEU A 96 -3.72 22.39 -16.26
C LEU A 96 -4.65 21.20 -16.02
N HIS A 97 -4.70 20.26 -16.96
CA HIS A 97 -5.46 19.01 -16.83
C HIS A 97 -4.96 18.18 -15.63
N ASP A 98 -3.65 17.97 -15.49
CA ASP A 98 -3.08 17.22 -14.36
C ASP A 98 -3.42 17.86 -13.01
N ILE A 99 -3.35 19.20 -12.93
CA ILE A 99 -3.67 19.94 -11.70
C ILE A 99 -5.18 19.88 -11.38
N LYS A 100 -6.06 19.93 -12.40
CA LYS A 100 -7.51 19.77 -12.24
C LYS A 100 -7.87 18.37 -11.73
N ALA A 101 -7.27 17.34 -12.32
CA ALA A 101 -7.44 15.95 -11.89
C ALA A 101 -7.03 15.76 -10.43
N ALA A 102 -5.88 16.32 -10.02
CA ALA A 102 -5.40 16.27 -8.64
C ALA A 102 -6.30 17.05 -7.66
N ALA A 103 -7.05 18.05 -8.13
CA ALA A 103 -8.01 18.81 -7.33
C ALA A 103 -9.41 18.16 -7.29
N GLY A 104 -9.63 17.04 -8.00
CA GLY A 104 -10.94 16.39 -8.12
C GLY A 104 -11.94 17.16 -8.99
N ILE A 105 -11.45 18.04 -9.88
CA ILE A 105 -12.29 18.85 -10.76
C ILE A 105 -12.53 18.05 -12.07
N PRO A 106 -13.79 17.89 -12.52
CA PRO A 106 -14.12 17.17 -13.76
C PRO A 106 -13.41 17.74 -14.98
N LYS A 107 -13.09 16.87 -15.95
CA LYS A 107 -12.37 17.23 -17.18
C LYS A 107 -13.09 18.29 -18.02
N ASP A 108 -14.43 18.27 -18.00
CA ASP A 108 -15.27 19.10 -18.86
C ASP A 108 -15.56 20.51 -18.26
N CYS A 109 -15.04 20.81 -17.07
CA CYS A 109 -15.18 22.13 -16.46
C CYS A 109 -14.26 23.15 -17.16
N THR A 110 -14.84 23.93 -18.07
CA THR A 110 -14.21 25.07 -18.78
C THR A 110 -14.48 26.43 -18.12
N SER A 111 -15.27 26.49 -17.04
CA SER A 111 -15.54 27.75 -16.35
C SER A 111 -14.27 28.33 -15.73
N ASP A 112 -14.06 29.65 -15.88
CA ASP A 112 -12.88 30.33 -15.35
C ASP A 112 -12.85 30.36 -13.82
N THR A 113 -14.00 30.20 -13.17
CA THR A 113 -14.14 30.08 -11.72
C THR A 113 -15.05 28.91 -11.35
N VAL A 114 -14.60 28.07 -10.41
CA VAL A 114 -15.36 26.93 -9.86
C VAL A 114 -15.57 27.16 -8.36
N LYS A 115 -16.83 27.11 -7.91
CA LYS A 115 -17.13 27.12 -6.46
C LYS A 115 -16.84 25.73 -5.89
N LEU A 116 -15.68 25.59 -5.26
CA LEU A 116 -15.33 24.38 -4.51
C LEU A 116 -16.10 24.37 -3.18
N PRO A 117 -16.60 23.21 -2.70
CA PRO A 117 -17.28 23.13 -1.41
C PRO A 117 -16.37 23.65 -0.30
N THR A 118 -16.86 24.64 0.44
CA THR A 118 -16.17 25.35 1.52
C THR A 118 -16.12 24.48 2.77
N GLN A 119 -15.47 23.30 2.71
CA GLN A 119 -15.20 22.51 3.91
C GLN A 119 -13.94 23.04 4.60
N SER A 120 -13.93 22.93 5.93
CA SER A 120 -12.90 23.31 6.89
C SER A 120 -11.56 22.60 6.65
N ARG A 121 -10.90 22.93 5.53
CA ARG A 121 -9.65 22.34 5.03
C ARG A 121 -8.44 22.53 5.96
N GLY A 122 -8.53 23.36 7.00
CA GLY A 122 -7.43 23.53 7.96
C GLY A 122 -7.38 22.39 8.98
N GLU A 123 -8.44 22.25 9.79
CA GLU A 123 -8.51 21.31 10.91
C GLU A 123 -8.56 19.84 10.47
N GLU A 124 -9.27 19.52 9.39
CA GLU A 124 -9.32 18.14 8.88
C GLU A 124 -7.96 17.65 8.39
N VAL A 125 -7.15 18.54 7.82
CA VAL A 125 -5.85 18.18 7.27
C VAL A 125 -4.83 17.96 8.39
N TRP A 126 -4.88 18.72 9.49
CA TRP A 126 -4.09 18.42 10.69
C TRP A 126 -4.54 17.12 11.36
N LYS A 127 -5.84 16.84 11.43
CA LYS A 127 -6.38 15.56 11.95
C LYS A 127 -5.96 14.38 11.07
N GLU A 128 -5.93 14.55 9.75
CA GLU A 128 -5.46 13.52 8.84
C GLU A 128 -3.95 13.31 8.91
N LEU A 129 -3.16 14.36 9.12
CA LEU A 129 -1.71 14.27 9.20
C LEU A 129 -1.22 13.71 10.54
N LEU A 130 -1.88 14.06 11.66
CA LEU A 130 -1.44 13.71 13.02
C LEU A 130 -2.29 12.62 13.69
N LEU A 131 -3.62 12.62 13.54
CA LEU A 131 -4.51 11.65 14.23
C LEU A 131 -4.75 10.37 13.42
N ARG A 132 -4.86 10.44 12.09
CA ARG A 132 -5.09 9.26 11.23
C ARG A 132 -4.32 9.32 9.89
N PRO A 133 -2.97 9.34 9.91
CA PRO A 133 -2.21 9.36 8.68
C PRO A 133 -2.39 8.05 7.91
N SER A 134 -2.70 8.14 6.61
CA SER A 134 -2.73 6.99 5.71
C SER A 134 -1.33 6.38 5.59
N PRO A 135 -1.20 5.05 5.32
CA PRO A 135 0.11 4.39 5.23
C PRO A 135 1.16 5.12 4.35
N PRO A 136 0.85 5.61 3.14
CA PRO A 136 1.84 6.34 2.34
C PRO A 136 2.22 7.70 2.96
N VAL A 137 1.25 8.41 3.54
CA VAL A 137 1.49 9.72 4.19
C VAL A 137 2.37 9.56 5.43
N ARG A 138 2.25 8.47 6.19
CA ARG A 138 3.16 8.16 7.31
C ARG A 138 4.61 8.05 6.86
N TRP A 139 4.86 7.33 5.77
CA TRP A 139 6.22 7.18 5.23
C TRP A 139 6.77 8.49 4.66
N MET A 140 5.92 9.31 4.02
CA MET A 140 6.31 10.65 3.58
C MET A 140 6.65 11.55 4.77
N LEU A 141 5.84 11.55 5.82
CA LEU A 141 6.11 12.31 7.05
C LEU A 141 7.39 11.85 7.73
N LEU A 142 7.60 10.53 7.85
CA LEU A 142 8.82 9.99 8.41
C LEU A 142 10.05 10.40 7.60
N ALA A 143 9.97 10.35 6.26
CA ALA A 143 11.05 10.80 5.39
C ALA A 143 11.32 12.32 5.50
N ALA A 144 10.25 13.14 5.55
CA ALA A 144 10.35 14.60 5.69
C ALA A 144 10.92 15.03 7.05
N VAL A 145 10.44 14.41 8.13
CA VAL A 145 10.91 14.68 9.49
C VAL A 145 12.33 14.16 9.66
N GLY A 146 12.62 12.96 9.16
CA GLY A 146 13.93 12.34 9.25
C GLY A 146 15.01 13.13 8.51
N ILE A 147 14.74 13.60 7.28
CA ILE A 147 15.74 14.37 6.53
C ILE A 147 16.11 15.69 7.23
N HIS A 148 15.13 16.42 7.76
CA HIS A 148 15.36 17.65 8.50
C HIS A 148 15.95 17.45 9.90
N PHE A 149 15.62 16.34 10.56
CA PHE A 149 16.26 15.93 11.81
C PHE A 149 17.75 15.67 11.58
N PHE A 150 18.09 14.81 10.62
CA PHE A 150 19.47 14.42 10.35
C PHE A 150 20.29 15.55 9.73
N GLU A 151 19.67 16.47 8.98
CA GLU A 151 20.32 17.70 8.50
C GLU A 151 21.05 18.42 9.63
N HIS A 152 20.39 18.68 10.76
CA HIS A 152 21.05 19.32 11.90
C HIS A 152 21.76 18.33 12.82
N ALA A 153 21.23 17.12 13.07
CA ALA A 153 21.82 16.12 13.97
C ALA A 153 23.26 15.74 13.63
N THR A 154 23.67 15.91 12.35
CA THR A 154 25.07 15.73 11.89
C THR A 154 26.04 16.81 12.40
N GLY A 155 25.57 17.82 13.14
CA GLY A 155 26.40 18.75 13.90
C GLY A 155 26.90 19.99 13.15
N ILE A 156 26.33 20.30 11.97
CA ILE A 156 26.85 21.40 11.13
C ILE A 156 26.79 22.76 11.82
N GLU A 157 25.72 22.99 12.58
CA GLU A 157 25.53 24.26 13.29
C GLU A 157 26.60 24.44 14.36
N ALA A 158 26.97 23.36 15.06
CA ALA A 158 28.05 23.40 16.02
C ALA A 158 29.39 23.73 15.35
N VAL A 159 29.67 23.18 14.17
CA VAL A 159 30.91 23.48 13.43
C VAL A 159 30.93 24.92 12.95
N ILE A 160 29.84 25.45 12.41
CA ILE A 160 29.77 26.83 11.90
C ILE A 160 29.84 27.83 13.07
N LEU A 161 29.04 27.62 14.12
CA LEU A 161 28.95 28.54 15.26
C LEU A 161 30.23 28.53 16.11
N TYR A 162 30.86 27.36 16.27
CA TYR A 162 32.03 27.19 17.13
C TYR A 162 33.33 26.92 16.35
N SER A 163 33.39 27.16 15.03
CA SER A 163 34.62 27.05 14.23
C SER A 163 35.81 27.77 14.84
N PRO A 164 35.69 28.99 15.41
CA PRO A 164 36.84 29.66 16.02
C PRO A 164 37.34 28.89 17.25
N ARG A 165 36.48 28.21 18.00
CA ARG A 165 36.90 27.38 19.14
C ARG A 165 37.57 26.08 18.68
N ILE A 166 37.07 25.48 17.59
CA ILE A 166 37.64 24.26 17.01
C ILE A 166 39.06 24.53 16.50
N PHE A 167 39.27 25.60 15.72
CA PHE A 167 40.59 25.98 15.23
C PHE A 167 41.55 26.40 16.37
N LYS A 168 41.02 27.04 17.41
CA LYS A 168 41.82 27.38 18.60
C LYS A 168 42.30 26.13 19.32
N LYS A 169 41.44 25.11 19.46
CA LYS A 169 41.81 23.83 20.07
C LYS A 169 42.79 23.02 19.20
N ALA A 170 42.71 23.16 17.88
CA ALA A 170 43.65 22.55 16.95
C ALA A 170 45.07 23.16 16.99
N GLY A 171 45.24 24.33 17.62
CA GLY A 171 46.54 24.99 17.82
C GLY A 171 46.70 26.36 17.15
N VAL A 172 45.64 26.94 16.58
CA VAL A 172 45.66 28.32 16.05
C VAL A 172 45.43 29.31 17.19
N HIS A 173 46.51 29.91 17.70
CA HIS A 173 46.42 30.88 18.81
C HIS A 173 46.24 32.34 18.37
N ASP A 174 46.52 32.65 17.10
CA ASP A 174 46.44 33.99 16.53
C ASP A 174 45.00 34.33 16.11
N LYS A 175 44.45 35.44 16.64
CA LYS A 175 43.09 35.90 16.36
C LYS A 175 42.86 36.20 14.88
N HIS A 176 43.84 36.78 14.17
CA HIS A 176 43.70 37.09 12.74
C HIS A 176 43.60 35.81 11.90
N LYS A 177 44.44 34.82 12.21
CA LYS A 177 44.41 33.50 11.54
C LYS A 177 43.12 32.72 11.84
N LEU A 178 42.59 32.85 13.06
CA LEU A 178 41.34 32.24 13.48
C LEU A 178 40.12 32.78 12.70
N LEU A 179 40.07 34.11 12.56
CA LEU A 179 39.05 34.80 11.79
C LEU A 179 39.16 34.47 10.30
N LEU A 180 40.38 34.48 9.75
CA LEU A 180 40.64 34.11 8.35
C LEU A 180 40.18 32.69 8.03
N ALA A 181 40.46 31.72 8.91
CA ALA A 181 39.99 30.35 8.76
C ALA A 181 38.45 30.25 8.82
N THR A 182 37.81 31.07 9.65
CA THR A 182 36.34 31.10 9.76
C THR A 182 35.69 31.75 8.53
N VAL A 183 36.30 32.79 7.96
CA VAL A 183 35.86 33.36 6.68
C VAL A 183 36.00 32.34 5.56
N GLY A 184 37.09 31.56 5.55
CA GLY A 184 37.27 30.47 4.60
C GLY A 184 36.14 29.44 4.64
N VAL A 185 35.67 29.05 5.83
CA VAL A 185 34.47 28.19 5.98
C VAL A 185 33.24 28.80 5.31
N GLY A 186 32.99 30.10 5.50
CA GLY A 186 31.88 30.81 4.87
C GLY A 186 31.99 30.87 3.34
N LEU A 187 33.19 31.11 2.81
CA LEU A 187 33.46 31.12 1.37
C LEU A 187 33.27 29.72 0.76
N THR A 188 33.80 28.68 1.40
CA THR A 188 33.60 27.28 0.98
C THR A 188 32.12 26.94 0.93
N LYS A 189 31.34 27.34 1.94
CA LYS A 189 29.88 27.18 1.93
C LYS A 189 29.25 27.85 0.71
N ALA A 190 29.55 29.11 0.43
CA ALA A 190 28.97 29.84 -0.70
C ALA A 190 29.28 29.17 -2.05
N VAL A 191 30.54 28.80 -2.29
CA VAL A 191 30.99 28.14 -3.53
C VAL A 191 30.34 26.77 -3.70
N CYS A 192 30.25 25.98 -2.62
CA CYS A 192 29.64 24.66 -2.66
C CYS A 192 28.13 24.70 -2.90
N ILE A 193 27.38 25.63 -2.29
CA ILE A 193 25.93 25.77 -2.57
C ILE A 193 25.69 26.22 -4.02
N PHE A 194 26.51 27.14 -4.54
CA PHE A 194 26.43 27.56 -5.94
C PHE A 194 26.66 26.37 -6.89
N THR A 195 27.72 25.60 -6.63
CA THR A 195 28.01 24.38 -7.38
C THR A 195 26.86 23.37 -7.24
N ALA A 196 26.32 23.15 -6.03
CA ALA A 196 25.22 22.24 -5.79
C ALA A 196 23.99 22.57 -6.63
N THR A 197 23.66 23.87 -6.73
CA THR A 197 22.49 24.35 -7.49
C THR A 197 22.60 23.99 -8.97
N LEU A 198 23.80 24.02 -9.56
CA LEU A 198 24.02 23.65 -10.96
C LEU A 198 24.00 22.13 -11.19
N PHE A 199 24.46 21.35 -10.22
CA PHE A 199 24.61 19.88 -10.36
C PHE A 199 23.39 19.08 -9.88
N MET A 200 22.57 19.64 -8.98
CA MET A 200 21.45 18.94 -8.34
C MET A 200 20.47 18.32 -9.33
N ASP A 201 20.15 19.05 -10.41
CA ASP A 201 19.20 18.57 -11.41
C ASP A 201 19.77 17.46 -12.30
N ARG A 202 21.09 17.39 -12.47
CA ARG A 202 21.75 16.34 -13.27
C ARG A 202 21.99 15.05 -12.50
N VAL A 203 22.48 15.12 -11.27
CA VAL A 203 22.95 13.94 -10.51
C VAL A 203 21.78 13.15 -9.88
N GLY A 204 20.70 13.83 -9.51
CA GLY A 204 19.58 13.23 -8.76
C GLY A 204 19.75 13.39 -7.24
N ARG A 205 18.62 13.33 -6.51
CA ARG A 205 18.56 13.74 -5.10
C ARG A 205 19.16 12.68 -4.19
N ARG A 206 18.84 11.39 -4.40
CA ARG A 206 19.30 10.30 -3.53
C ARG A 206 20.81 10.06 -3.64
N ARG A 207 21.33 10.09 -4.87
CA ARG A 207 22.77 9.90 -5.12
C ARG A 207 23.59 11.02 -4.48
N LEU A 208 23.15 12.27 -4.66
CA LEU A 208 23.83 13.44 -4.10
C LEU A 208 23.78 13.46 -2.55
N LEU A 209 22.67 13.02 -1.96
CA LEU A 209 22.52 12.89 -0.52
C LEU A 209 23.46 11.83 0.07
N LEU A 210 23.53 10.65 -0.53
CA LEU A 210 24.37 9.54 -0.05
C LEU A 210 25.87 9.82 -0.19
N THR A 211 26.29 10.44 -1.30
CA THR A 211 27.71 10.81 -1.50
C THR A 211 28.13 11.92 -0.54
N SER A 212 27.25 12.90 -0.30
CA SER A 212 27.45 13.97 0.67
C SER A 212 27.62 13.43 2.09
N VAL A 213 26.71 12.56 2.56
CA VAL A 213 26.80 12.01 3.92
C VAL A 213 28.00 11.07 4.08
N GLY A 214 28.36 10.31 3.04
CA GLY A 214 29.61 9.53 3.04
C GLY A 214 30.85 10.41 3.24
N GLY A 215 30.92 11.53 2.51
CA GLY A 215 31.99 12.52 2.68
C GLY A 215 31.99 13.17 4.07
N ILE A 216 30.81 13.44 4.64
CA ILE A 216 30.65 13.94 6.01
C ILE A 216 31.23 12.96 7.04
N ILE A 217 30.91 11.67 6.94
CA ILE A 217 31.39 10.65 7.88
C ILE A 217 32.92 10.60 7.88
N VAL A 218 33.54 10.56 6.71
CA VAL A 218 35.00 10.54 6.57
C VAL A 218 35.62 11.81 7.14
N ALA A 219 35.05 12.98 6.83
CA ALA A 219 35.56 14.26 7.31
C ALA A 219 35.43 14.43 8.82
N LEU A 220 34.29 14.06 9.42
CA LEU A 220 34.06 14.12 10.86
C LEU A 220 34.94 13.13 11.64
N THR A 221 35.12 11.92 11.11
CA THR A 221 36.01 10.91 11.71
C THR A 221 37.47 11.39 11.67
N GLY A 222 37.90 11.94 10.53
CA GLY A 222 39.22 12.54 10.38
C GLY A 222 39.43 13.74 11.30
N LEU A 223 38.44 14.63 11.42
CA LEU A 223 38.47 15.78 12.31
C LEU A 223 38.53 15.35 13.79
N GLY A 224 37.70 14.39 14.19
CA GLY A 224 37.70 13.80 15.52
C GLY A 224 39.07 13.23 15.87
N PHE A 225 39.61 12.39 14.98
CA PHE A 225 40.94 11.78 15.12
C PHE A 225 42.05 12.83 15.28
N ALA A 226 42.08 13.83 14.40
CA ALA A 226 43.05 14.92 14.43
C ALA A 226 43.05 15.64 15.78
N LEU A 227 41.87 15.97 16.29
CA LEU A 227 41.71 16.73 17.53
C LEU A 227 42.07 15.88 18.76
N THR A 228 41.76 14.58 18.79
CA THR A 228 42.26 13.67 19.84
C THR A 228 43.78 13.53 19.83
N MET A 229 44.41 13.47 18.65
CA MET A 229 45.87 13.38 18.55
C MET A 229 46.54 14.66 19.05
N VAL A 230 45.97 15.83 18.75
CA VAL A 230 46.45 17.12 19.27
C VAL A 230 46.29 17.19 20.79
N GLU A 231 45.21 16.65 21.35
CA GLU A 231 44.94 16.68 22.79
C GLU A 231 45.85 15.74 23.61
N ASN A 232 46.19 14.56 23.06
CA ASN A 232 47.01 13.56 23.74
C ASN A 232 48.53 13.78 23.58
N SER A 233 48.95 14.74 22.77
CA SER A 233 50.36 14.96 22.48
C SER A 233 50.89 16.22 23.15
N HIS A 234 51.99 16.10 23.89
CA HIS A 234 52.63 17.21 24.60
C HIS A 234 53.37 18.22 23.68
N GLY A 235 53.31 18.08 22.35
CA GLY A 235 54.00 18.91 21.36
C GLY A 235 53.10 19.44 20.24
N LYS A 236 53.54 20.50 19.55
CA LYS A 236 52.81 21.09 18.41
C LYS A 236 52.88 20.17 17.18
N LEU A 237 51.82 19.43 16.91
CA LEU A 237 51.70 18.61 15.68
C LEU A 237 51.14 19.46 14.54
N THR A 238 52.03 20.05 13.75
CA THR A 238 51.67 20.89 12.58
C THR A 238 50.84 20.14 11.54
N TRP A 239 51.11 18.84 11.33
CA TRP A 239 50.32 18.00 10.43
C TRP A 239 48.87 17.82 10.91
N ALA A 240 48.65 17.66 12.22
CA ALA A 240 47.32 17.46 12.80
C ALA A 240 46.50 18.76 12.75
N LEU A 241 47.16 19.90 12.95
CA LEU A 241 46.57 21.22 12.73
C LEU A 241 46.09 21.37 11.28
N ALA A 242 46.97 21.18 10.29
CA ALA A 242 46.62 21.30 8.88
C ALA A 242 45.49 20.33 8.49
N PHE A 243 45.57 19.08 8.97
CA PHE A 243 44.57 18.07 8.72
C PHE A 243 43.20 18.42 9.33
N SER A 244 43.16 19.01 10.53
CA SER A 244 41.89 19.45 11.16
C SER A 244 41.21 20.58 10.38
N ILE A 245 41.98 21.53 9.82
CA ILE A 245 41.44 22.62 9.00
C ILE A 245 40.88 22.07 7.70
N VAL A 246 41.65 21.21 7.01
CA VAL A 246 41.21 20.56 5.76
C VAL A 246 39.97 19.72 6.02
N ALA A 247 39.95 18.88 7.06
CA ALA A 247 38.80 18.07 7.42
C ALA A 247 37.56 18.91 7.73
N THR A 248 37.71 20.05 8.40
CA THR A 248 36.60 20.99 8.66
C THR A 248 36.04 21.55 7.35
N TYR A 249 36.91 21.96 6.41
CA TYR A 249 36.47 22.50 5.13
C TYR A 249 35.83 21.43 4.25
N THR A 250 36.40 20.23 4.24
CA THR A 250 35.85 19.06 3.54
C THR A 250 34.47 18.71 4.08
N TYR A 251 34.28 18.71 5.40
CA TYR A 251 32.98 18.50 6.04
C TYR A 251 31.95 19.55 5.58
N VAL A 252 32.30 20.83 5.65
CA VAL A 252 31.43 21.94 5.23
C VAL A 252 31.11 21.84 3.73
N ALA A 253 32.08 21.48 2.90
CA ALA A 253 31.89 21.32 1.46
C ALA A 253 30.88 20.22 1.14
N PHE A 254 31.08 19.01 1.71
CA PHE A 254 30.18 17.89 1.48
C PHE A 254 28.78 18.14 2.03
N PHE A 255 28.64 18.83 3.17
CA PHE A 255 27.33 19.23 3.69
C PHE A 255 26.55 20.12 2.71
N ASN A 256 27.22 21.15 2.19
CA ASN A 256 26.58 22.13 1.33
C ASN A 256 26.36 21.64 -0.11
N ILE A 257 27.14 20.65 -0.57
CA ILE A 257 26.96 20.11 -1.93
C ILE A 257 25.73 19.20 -2.05
N GLY A 258 25.27 18.60 -0.95
CA GLY A 258 24.19 17.62 -0.97
C GLY A 258 23.19 17.78 0.15
N LEU A 259 23.56 17.45 1.39
CA LEU A 259 22.63 17.36 2.51
C LEU A 259 21.80 18.65 2.71
N ALA A 260 22.42 19.84 2.66
CA ALA A 260 21.70 21.09 2.87
C ALA A 260 20.65 21.34 1.77
N PRO A 261 21.00 21.53 0.48
CA PRO A 261 20.01 21.94 -0.50
C PRO A 261 19.03 20.80 -0.86
N VAL A 262 19.45 19.52 -0.75
CA VAL A 262 18.55 18.38 -0.99
C VAL A 262 17.46 18.29 0.07
N SER A 263 17.73 18.58 1.34
CA SER A 263 16.74 18.48 2.42
C SER A 263 15.51 19.35 2.17
N TRP A 264 15.72 20.60 1.75
CA TRP A 264 14.66 21.57 1.46
C TRP A 264 13.88 21.20 0.20
N VAL A 265 14.58 20.83 -0.87
CA VAL A 265 13.96 20.45 -2.14
C VAL A 265 13.15 19.16 -1.96
N TYR A 266 13.73 18.13 -1.33
CA TYR A 266 13.11 16.84 -1.11
C TYR A 266 11.81 16.96 -0.30
N SER A 267 11.83 17.73 0.80
CA SER A 267 10.64 17.98 1.63
C SER A 267 9.47 18.61 0.84
N SER A 268 9.77 19.44 -0.16
CA SER A 268 8.75 20.05 -1.04
C SER A 268 8.24 19.11 -2.14
N GLU A 269 9.06 18.13 -2.57
CA GLU A 269 8.80 17.21 -3.69
C GLU A 269 8.03 15.95 -3.27
N ILE A 270 8.08 15.54 -2.00
CA ILE A 270 7.46 14.28 -1.55
C ILE A 270 5.96 14.39 -1.21
N PHE A 271 5.47 15.58 -0.84
CA PHE A 271 4.08 15.74 -0.39
C PHE A 271 3.11 16.10 -1.53
N PRO A 272 1.87 15.54 -1.52
CA PRO A 272 0.81 15.95 -2.42
C PRO A 272 0.39 17.40 -2.14
N SER A 273 -0.17 18.10 -3.13
CA SER A 273 -0.48 19.54 -3.07
C SER A 273 -1.31 19.95 -1.84
N ARG A 274 -2.24 19.08 -1.41
CA ARG A 274 -3.10 19.30 -0.25
C ARG A 274 -2.35 19.28 1.09
N LEU A 275 -1.38 18.38 1.24
CA LEU A 275 -0.64 18.17 2.50
C LEU A 275 0.71 18.90 2.54
N ARG A 276 1.20 19.38 1.39
CA ARG A 276 2.55 19.93 1.23
C ARG A 276 2.88 21.03 2.23
N ALA A 277 2.00 22.02 2.39
CA ALA A 277 2.28 23.15 3.27
C ALA A 277 2.47 22.70 4.74
N GLN A 278 1.55 21.86 5.23
CA GLN A 278 1.58 21.36 6.60
C GLN A 278 2.74 20.39 6.84
N GLY A 279 2.93 19.41 5.94
CA GLY A 279 4.05 18.46 6.02
C GLY A 279 5.42 19.15 5.99
N HIS A 280 5.59 20.14 5.12
CA HIS A 280 6.82 20.95 5.07
C HIS A 280 7.01 21.76 6.35
N SER A 281 5.95 22.37 6.90
CA SER A 281 6.03 23.14 8.15
C SER A 281 6.47 22.30 9.35
N ILE A 282 6.01 21.04 9.45
CA ILE A 282 6.45 20.12 10.50
C ILE A 282 7.94 19.79 10.35
N GLY A 283 8.38 19.50 9.12
CA GLY A 283 9.80 19.28 8.83
C GLY A 283 10.66 20.48 9.24
N VAL A 284 10.23 21.70 8.91
CA VAL A 284 10.92 22.94 9.30
C VAL A 284 10.89 23.15 10.82
N ALA A 285 9.79 22.83 11.51
CA ALA A 285 9.73 22.92 12.97
C ALA A 285 10.76 22.01 13.64
N VAL A 286 10.88 20.76 13.16
CA VAL A 286 11.89 19.79 13.63
C VAL A 286 13.30 20.27 13.31
N ASN A 287 13.53 20.80 12.10
CA ASN A 287 14.80 21.42 11.71
C ASN A 287 15.21 22.51 12.71
N ARG A 288 14.30 23.45 13.03
CA ARG A 288 14.57 24.54 13.98
C ARG A 288 14.80 24.05 15.40
N LEU A 289 14.02 23.07 15.86
CA LEU A 289 14.18 22.47 17.17
C LEU A 289 15.55 21.79 17.30
N MET A 290 15.95 21.00 16.30
CA MET A 290 17.23 20.31 16.31
C MET A 290 18.41 21.29 16.22
N ASN A 291 18.27 22.35 15.42
CA ASN A 291 19.25 23.42 15.33
C ASN A 291 19.51 24.07 16.71
N ALA A 292 18.43 24.40 17.43
CA ALA A 292 18.51 24.96 18.78
C ALA A 292 19.12 23.96 19.76
N ALA A 293 18.68 22.70 19.72
CA ALA A 293 19.15 21.64 20.61
C ALA A 293 20.67 21.43 20.50
N ILE A 294 21.22 21.40 19.27
CA ILE A 294 22.66 21.20 19.05
C ILE A 294 23.46 22.43 19.43
N SER A 295 22.97 23.63 19.08
CA SER A 295 23.64 24.89 19.42
C SER A 295 23.80 25.07 20.93
N MET A 296 22.76 24.71 21.70
CA MET A 296 22.75 24.80 23.17
C MET A 296 23.54 23.66 23.82
N SER A 297 23.43 22.43 23.30
CA SER A 297 24.04 21.26 23.93
C SER A 297 25.54 21.09 23.62
N PHE A 298 26.03 21.59 22.48
CA PHE A 298 27.41 21.35 22.03
C PHE A 298 28.47 21.71 23.08
N ILE A 299 28.32 22.86 23.77
CA ILE A 299 29.27 23.27 24.82
C ILE A 299 29.31 22.26 25.97
N SER A 300 28.16 21.75 26.38
CA SER A 300 28.07 20.75 27.44
C SER A 300 28.68 19.42 26.99
N ILE A 301 28.40 19.00 25.76
CA ILE A 301 28.87 17.73 25.19
C ILE A 301 30.40 17.69 25.07
N TYR A 302 31.01 18.74 24.48
CA TYR A 302 32.46 18.72 24.30
C TYR A 302 33.23 18.89 25.62
N LYS A 303 32.62 19.51 26.64
CA LYS A 303 33.21 19.60 27.99
C LYS A 303 33.13 18.27 28.74
N ALA A 304 32.07 17.49 28.53
CA ALA A 304 31.88 16.20 29.21
C ALA A 304 32.73 15.07 28.60
N ILE A 305 32.87 15.04 27.27
CA ILE A 305 33.63 14.00 26.57
C ILE A 305 34.99 14.55 26.20
N THR A 306 35.06 15.29 25.10
CA THR A 306 36.18 16.10 24.57
C THR A 306 35.67 16.70 23.25
N ILE A 307 36.39 17.67 22.67
CA ILE A 307 36.05 18.18 21.33
C ILE A 307 36.18 17.06 20.28
N GLY A 308 37.25 16.24 20.34
CA GLY A 308 37.42 15.11 19.42
C GLY A 308 36.31 14.07 19.56
N GLY A 309 35.95 13.71 20.81
CA GLY A 309 34.85 12.79 21.10
C GLY A 309 33.47 13.28 20.61
N ALA A 310 33.21 14.58 20.69
CA ALA A 310 31.97 15.16 20.16
C ALA A 310 31.85 14.98 18.63
N PHE A 311 32.95 15.09 17.88
CA PHE A 311 32.94 14.85 16.44
C PHE A 311 32.80 13.37 16.07
N PHE A 312 33.35 12.44 16.85
CA PHE A 312 33.07 11.02 16.68
C PHE A 312 31.60 10.69 16.95
N MET A 313 30.97 11.34 17.94
CA MET A 313 29.53 11.21 18.17
C MET A 313 28.73 11.69 16.94
N PHE A 314 29.06 12.86 16.37
CA PHE A 314 28.41 13.34 15.14
C PHE A 314 28.69 12.44 13.93
N ALA A 315 29.87 11.83 13.83
CA ALA A 315 30.17 10.84 12.80
C ALA A 315 29.28 9.59 12.94
N GLY A 316 29.07 9.10 14.16
CA GLY A 316 28.15 8.00 14.45
C GLY A 316 26.71 8.33 14.06
N VAL A 317 26.22 9.51 14.44
CA VAL A 317 24.88 10.00 14.00
C VAL A 317 24.79 10.10 12.49
N SER A 318 25.87 10.50 11.80
CA SER A 318 25.93 10.58 10.35
C SER A 318 25.88 9.20 9.67
N VAL A 319 26.42 8.14 10.30
CA VAL A 319 26.26 6.76 9.82
C VAL A 319 24.80 6.31 9.88
N PHE A 320 24.11 6.60 10.99
CA PHE A 320 22.67 6.33 11.10
C PHE A 320 21.85 7.12 10.07
N ALA A 321 22.21 8.38 9.83
CA ALA A 321 21.60 9.20 8.78
C ALA A 321 21.81 8.56 7.39
N TRP A 322 23.02 8.06 7.10
CA TRP A 322 23.32 7.40 5.82
C TRP A 322 22.47 6.16 5.60
N ILE A 323 22.34 5.30 6.62
CA ILE A 323 21.49 4.10 6.59
C ILE A 323 20.03 4.50 6.37
N PHE A 324 19.54 5.50 7.11
CA PHE A 324 18.18 6.02 6.96
C PHE A 324 17.92 6.54 5.54
N PHE A 325 18.84 7.34 4.97
CA PHE A 325 18.72 7.86 3.61
C PHE A 325 18.80 6.76 2.54
N TYR A 326 19.59 5.72 2.79
CA TYR A 326 19.69 4.60 1.87
C TYR A 326 18.37 3.82 1.81
N PHE A 327 17.78 3.48 2.97
CA PHE A 327 16.60 2.62 3.01
C PHE A 327 15.28 3.37 2.86
N LEU A 328 15.12 4.56 3.45
CA LEU A 328 13.81 5.22 3.57
C LEU A 328 13.53 6.28 2.50
N LEU A 329 14.54 6.83 1.81
CA LEU A 329 14.33 7.89 0.82
C LEU A 329 14.34 7.37 -0.63
N PRO A 330 13.18 7.33 -1.34
CA PRO A 330 13.15 7.09 -2.79
C PRO A 330 13.73 8.27 -3.60
N GLU A 331 14.11 8.00 -4.86
CA GLU A 331 14.56 9.03 -5.79
C GLU A 331 13.38 9.85 -6.32
N THR A 332 13.47 11.18 -6.22
CA THR A 332 12.42 12.13 -6.66
C THR A 332 12.68 12.72 -8.04
N LYS A 333 13.89 12.56 -8.59
CA LYS A 333 14.26 13.16 -9.88
C LYS A 333 13.30 12.72 -11.00
N GLY A 334 12.74 13.71 -11.69
CA GLY A 334 11.93 13.49 -12.88
C GLY A 334 10.49 13.05 -12.60
N LYS A 335 10.11 12.81 -11.34
CA LYS A 335 8.76 12.34 -10.97
C LYS A 335 7.77 13.47 -10.75
N THR A 336 6.51 13.27 -11.10
CA THR A 336 5.44 14.23 -10.76
C THR A 336 5.02 14.03 -9.30
N LEU A 337 4.39 15.03 -8.69
CA LEU A 337 3.97 14.97 -7.28
C LEU A 337 2.93 13.85 -7.06
N GLU A 338 2.17 13.58 -8.11
CA GLU A 338 1.12 12.57 -8.18
C GLU A 338 1.74 11.15 -8.28
N GLU A 339 2.85 11.00 -9.01
CA GLU A 339 3.63 9.77 -9.03
C GLU A 339 4.32 9.48 -7.69
N MET A 340 4.69 10.52 -6.92
CA MET A 340 5.33 10.33 -5.61
C MET A 340 4.41 9.62 -4.62
N GLU A 341 3.11 9.92 -4.63
CA GLU A 341 2.13 9.21 -3.80
C GLU A 341 2.03 7.73 -4.15
N ALA A 342 2.08 7.40 -5.45
CA ALA A 342 2.14 6.01 -5.90
C ALA A 342 3.46 5.31 -5.51
N ILE A 343 4.59 6.01 -5.53
CA ILE A 343 5.90 5.45 -5.14
C ILE A 343 5.95 5.13 -3.64
N PHE A 344 5.48 6.04 -2.78
CA PHE A 344 5.42 5.79 -1.34
C PHE A 344 4.34 4.76 -0.98
N SER A 345 3.24 4.70 -1.74
CA SER A 345 2.25 3.63 -1.61
C SER A 345 2.87 2.28 -1.97
N LYS A 346 3.58 2.19 -3.10
CA LYS A 346 4.32 0.99 -3.53
C LYS A 346 5.41 0.58 -2.55
N LYS A 347 6.09 1.53 -1.91
CA LYS A 347 7.11 1.24 -0.89
C LYS A 347 6.50 0.75 0.42
N SER A 348 5.33 1.26 0.81
CA SER A 348 4.57 0.69 1.93
C SER A 348 4.19 -0.77 1.67
N THR A 349 3.95 -1.13 0.40
CA THR A 349 3.73 -2.52 -0.02
C THR A 349 5.03 -3.32 -0.12
N ASN A 350 6.10 -2.76 -0.71
CA ASN A 350 7.40 -3.43 -0.88
C ASN A 350 8.24 -3.57 0.40
N CYS A 351 8.12 -2.69 1.40
CA CYS A 351 8.74 -2.91 2.72
C CYS A 351 8.01 -4.00 3.51
N ASN A 352 6.75 -4.31 3.16
CA ASN A 352 6.07 -5.51 3.63
C ASN A 352 6.45 -6.76 2.82
N GLU A 353 6.93 -6.63 1.57
CA GLU A 353 7.42 -7.75 0.73
C GLU A 353 8.94 -7.97 0.75
N GLY A 354 9.73 -6.98 1.19
CA GLY A 354 11.18 -6.94 1.06
C GLY A 354 11.93 -7.94 1.96
N ASN A 355 11.22 -8.61 2.85
CA ASN A 355 11.71 -9.75 3.61
C ASN A 355 11.47 -11.11 2.90
N GLU A 356 10.84 -11.14 1.72
CA GLU A 356 10.54 -12.39 1.00
C GLU A 356 11.44 -12.67 -0.23
N ILE A 357 12.30 -11.73 -0.67
CA ILE A 357 13.08 -11.91 -1.91
C ILE A 357 14.57 -12.02 -1.62
N GLN A 358 14.96 -13.10 -0.93
CA GLN A 358 16.28 -13.72 -1.11
C GLN A 358 16.19 -15.25 -1.07
N ALA A 359 15.22 -15.80 -1.81
CA ALA A 359 15.21 -17.20 -2.23
C ALA A 359 14.56 -17.30 -3.61
N GLY A 360 15.22 -17.99 -4.55
CA GLY A 360 14.57 -18.42 -5.79
C GLY A 360 14.76 -17.51 -7.00
N LYS A 361 15.99 -17.47 -7.54
CA LYS A 361 16.20 -17.27 -8.98
C LYS A 361 16.10 -18.66 -9.61
N GLY A 362 14.94 -19.00 -10.17
CA GLY A 362 14.70 -20.29 -10.80
C GLY A 362 13.30 -20.40 -11.39
N GLU A 363 13.28 -20.51 -12.73
CA GLU A 363 12.24 -21.11 -13.57
C GLU A 363 10.87 -20.43 -13.69
N ASP A 364 10.65 -19.85 -14.88
CA ASP A 364 9.36 -19.66 -15.52
C ASP A 364 8.65 -21.03 -15.65
N GLY A 365 7.50 -21.15 -14.99
CA GLY A 365 6.52 -22.21 -15.22
C GLY A 365 6.37 -23.21 -14.09
N LEU A 366 5.63 -22.86 -13.02
CA LEU A 366 4.83 -23.79 -12.23
C LEU A 366 3.90 -23.06 -11.25
N GLU A 367 2.76 -23.69 -10.97
CA GLU A 367 1.89 -23.54 -9.77
C GLU A 367 0.73 -22.54 -9.76
N THR A 368 -0.33 -22.98 -10.44
CA THR A 368 -1.71 -22.95 -9.95
C THR A 368 -1.84 -23.67 -8.60
N VAL A 369 -1.52 -23.01 -7.48
CA VAL A 369 -1.72 -23.60 -6.16
C VAL A 369 -2.22 -22.54 -5.18
N LEU A 370 -3.54 -22.59 -4.92
CA LEU A 370 -4.14 -22.46 -3.60
C LEU A 370 -5.62 -22.89 -3.71
N GLU A 371 -5.85 -24.13 -4.11
CA GLU A 371 -6.98 -24.86 -3.52
C GLU A 371 -6.52 -25.23 -2.11
N VAL A 372 -6.93 -24.41 -1.14
CA VAL A 372 -6.48 -24.37 0.26
C VAL A 372 -5.87 -25.70 0.76
N PRO A 373 -4.54 -25.76 0.98
CA PRO A 373 -3.98 -26.44 2.14
C PRO A 373 -3.56 -25.32 3.10
N ILE A 374 -4.25 -25.22 4.22
CA ILE A 374 -4.00 -24.19 5.24
C ILE A 374 -2.53 -24.30 5.68
N PRO A 375 -1.72 -23.21 5.68
CA PRO A 375 -0.34 -23.27 6.14
C PRO A 375 -0.29 -23.83 7.57
N GLU A 376 0.53 -24.85 7.79
CA GLU A 376 0.66 -25.56 9.08
C GLU A 376 1.01 -24.62 10.25
N GLU A 377 1.58 -23.46 9.94
CA GLU A 377 1.91 -22.39 10.88
C GLU A 377 0.69 -21.75 11.57
N MET A 378 -0.53 -21.89 11.02
CA MET A 378 -1.77 -21.43 11.68
C MET A 378 -2.25 -22.35 12.81
N PHE A 379 -1.79 -23.61 12.87
CA PHE A 379 -2.33 -24.62 13.80
C PHE A 379 -1.51 -24.87 15.06
N THR A 380 -0.35 -24.23 15.21
CA THR A 380 0.52 -24.48 16.36
C THR A 380 0.23 -23.53 17.53
N SER A 381 -1.01 -23.55 18.05
CA SER A 381 -1.29 -23.01 19.38
C SER A 381 -0.94 -24.03 20.47
N MET A 382 0.32 -23.99 20.90
CA MET A 382 0.85 -24.32 22.23
C MET A 382 0.27 -25.56 22.96
N GLY A 383 0.87 -26.73 22.71
CA GLY A 383 0.65 -27.94 23.48
C GLY A 383 1.10 -27.86 24.95
N SER A 384 0.60 -28.79 25.76
CA SER A 384 0.68 -28.83 27.22
C SER A 384 2.00 -29.40 27.80
N ASN A 385 2.97 -29.78 26.96
CA ASN A 385 4.17 -30.51 27.41
C ASN A 385 5.47 -29.72 27.14
N VAL A 386 6.34 -29.63 28.15
CA VAL A 386 7.49 -28.70 28.21
C VAL A 386 8.58 -29.04 27.18
N ALA A 387 8.81 -30.33 26.89
CA ALA A 387 9.80 -30.77 25.92
C ALA A 387 9.38 -30.42 24.47
N LEU A 388 8.09 -30.58 24.15
CA LEU A 388 7.54 -30.21 22.84
C LEU A 388 7.52 -28.68 22.63
N ARG A 389 7.31 -27.91 23.70
CA ARG A 389 7.45 -26.44 23.70
C ARG A 389 8.86 -25.99 23.37
N TRP A 390 9.89 -26.68 23.85
CA TRP A 390 11.29 -26.31 23.60
C TRP A 390 11.71 -26.61 22.16
N GLN A 391 11.25 -27.73 21.61
CA GLN A 391 11.53 -28.09 20.22
C GLN A 391 10.78 -27.17 19.25
N ASN A 392 9.51 -26.85 19.55
CA ASN A 392 8.74 -25.85 18.80
C ASN A 392 9.29 -24.43 19.00
N MET A 393 9.82 -24.09 20.18
CA MET A 393 10.56 -22.83 20.41
C MET A 393 11.85 -22.75 19.61
N ALA A 394 12.57 -23.86 19.40
CA ALA A 394 13.79 -23.86 18.61
C ALA A 394 13.50 -23.69 17.11
N THR A 395 12.42 -24.31 16.61
CA THR A 395 11.91 -24.08 15.26
C THR A 395 11.35 -22.66 15.11
N TRP A 396 10.67 -22.13 16.14
CA TRP A 396 10.16 -20.75 16.22
C TRP A 396 11.27 -19.69 16.36
N MET A 397 12.36 -19.97 17.07
CA MET A 397 13.54 -19.10 17.17
C MET A 397 14.33 -19.09 15.86
N LYS A 398 14.37 -20.21 15.12
CA LYS A 398 14.91 -20.21 13.75
C LYS A 398 14.00 -19.48 12.77
N ALA A 399 12.69 -19.42 13.03
CA ALA A 399 11.71 -18.63 12.28
C ALA A 399 11.60 -17.16 12.74
N GLN A 400 12.32 -16.75 13.80
CA GLN A 400 12.37 -15.37 14.27
C GLN A 400 13.76 -14.76 14.08
N THR A 401 14.00 -14.26 12.87
CA THR A 401 14.84 -13.08 12.68
C THR A 401 14.00 -11.94 12.09
N SER A 402 13.84 -10.90 12.93
CA SER A 402 13.30 -9.55 12.69
C SER A 402 11.77 -9.31 12.80
N ASP A 403 11.43 -8.77 13.98
CA ASP A 403 10.61 -7.58 14.23
C ASP A 403 9.08 -7.64 14.12
N LYS A 404 8.43 -8.04 15.23
CA LYS A 404 7.19 -7.39 15.71
C LYS A 404 7.13 -7.35 17.23
N TRP A 405 7.33 -6.15 17.80
CA TRP A 405 6.72 -5.79 19.09
C TRP A 405 5.72 -4.66 18.89
N SER A 406 4.52 -5.01 18.39
CA SER A 406 3.25 -4.41 18.82
C SER A 406 2.05 -5.08 18.11
N SER A 407 1.27 -5.81 18.90
CA SER A 407 -0.08 -6.37 18.67
C SER A 407 -0.23 -7.66 17.82
N PRO A 408 -0.42 -8.84 18.47
CA PRO A 408 -0.68 -10.12 17.80
C PRO A 408 -2.14 -10.33 17.34
N ILE A 409 -3.09 -9.49 17.76
CA ILE A 409 -4.53 -9.77 17.63
C ILE A 409 -5.10 -9.32 16.26
N ILE A 410 -4.55 -8.26 15.65
CA ILE A 410 -5.13 -7.63 14.45
C ILE A 410 -4.70 -8.34 13.16
N THR A 411 -3.45 -8.80 13.06
CA THR A 411 -2.96 -9.52 11.87
C THR A 411 -3.62 -10.89 11.69
N GLY A 412 -3.91 -11.60 12.79
CA GLY A 412 -4.71 -12.83 12.75
C GLY A 412 -6.08 -12.59 12.13
N ARG A 413 -6.80 -11.57 12.61
CA ARG A 413 -8.16 -11.22 12.13
C ARG A 413 -8.21 -10.90 10.63
N TYR A 414 -7.21 -10.23 10.06
CA TYR A 414 -7.21 -9.90 8.62
C TYR A 414 -6.95 -11.12 7.73
N ASN A 415 -6.05 -12.01 8.13
CA ASN A 415 -5.79 -13.26 7.41
C ASN A 415 -6.99 -14.20 7.52
N GLU A 416 -7.58 -14.24 8.70
CA GLU A 416 -8.79 -14.98 8.99
C GLU A 416 -9.95 -14.52 8.11
N LEU A 417 -10.24 -13.21 8.10
CA LEU A 417 -11.30 -12.64 7.28
C LEU A 417 -11.02 -12.81 5.78
N SER A 418 -9.76 -12.67 5.34
CA SER A 418 -9.38 -12.95 3.95
C SER A 418 -9.65 -14.40 3.54
N PHE A 419 -9.36 -15.37 4.42
CA PHE A 419 -9.70 -16.78 4.20
C PHE A 419 -11.22 -16.99 4.07
N LEU A 420 -12.01 -16.40 4.96
CA LEU A 420 -13.47 -16.50 4.91
C LEU A 420 -14.03 -15.92 3.61
N LEU A 421 -13.54 -14.76 3.18
CA LEU A 421 -13.92 -14.14 1.91
C LEU A 421 -13.55 -15.01 0.71
N TYR A 422 -12.44 -15.74 0.76
CA TYR A 422 -12.07 -16.66 -0.32
C TYR A 422 -13.00 -17.87 -0.39
N VAL A 423 -13.37 -18.47 0.75
CA VAL A 423 -14.32 -19.58 0.77
C VAL A 423 -15.69 -19.11 0.25
N VAL A 424 -16.12 -17.91 0.62
CA VAL A 424 -17.39 -17.34 0.17
C VAL A 424 -17.36 -16.94 -1.30
N GLY A 425 -16.29 -16.31 -1.79
CA GLY A 425 -16.18 -15.81 -3.16
C GLY A 425 -15.61 -16.80 -4.17
N SER A 426 -15.28 -18.03 -3.79
CA SER A 426 -14.62 -18.98 -4.68
C SER A 426 -15.62 -19.76 -5.55
N PRO A 427 -15.30 -19.94 -6.85
CA PRO A 427 -16.05 -20.85 -7.71
C PRO A 427 -15.57 -22.29 -7.46
N LEU A 428 -16.12 -22.94 -6.43
CA LEU A 428 -15.68 -24.28 -5.98
C LEU A 428 -16.29 -25.43 -6.78
N ILE A 429 -17.35 -25.15 -7.54
CA ILE A 429 -18.13 -26.17 -8.23
C ILE A 429 -17.42 -26.60 -9.51
N PRO A 430 -17.09 -27.90 -9.65
CA PRO A 430 -16.37 -28.46 -10.77
C PRO A 430 -17.25 -28.73 -11.99
N LEU A 431 -18.52 -28.38 -11.99
CA LEU A 431 -19.36 -28.52 -13.17
C LEU A 431 -19.39 -27.21 -13.97
N GLN A 432 -19.03 -27.26 -15.24
CA GLN A 432 -19.42 -26.17 -16.15
C GLN A 432 -20.89 -26.31 -16.48
N VAL A 433 -21.64 -25.23 -16.30
CA VAL A 433 -23.05 -25.20 -16.64
C VAL A 433 -23.17 -25.06 -18.15
N GLN A 434 -23.61 -26.11 -18.85
CA GLN A 434 -23.81 -26.03 -20.29
C GLN A 434 -24.90 -25.01 -20.64
N VAL A 435 -24.66 -24.22 -21.69
CA VAL A 435 -25.53 -23.09 -22.11
C VAL A 435 -26.58 -23.52 -23.13
N ASP A 436 -26.58 -24.79 -23.55
CA ASP A 436 -27.36 -25.25 -24.69
C ASP A 436 -28.86 -24.93 -24.54
N PRO A 437 -29.49 -24.35 -25.59
CA PRO A 437 -30.85 -23.81 -25.50
C PRO A 437 -31.96 -24.89 -25.48
N SER A 438 -31.64 -26.18 -25.56
CA SER A 438 -32.62 -27.25 -25.69
C SER A 438 -32.77 -28.07 -24.41
N ILE A 439 -33.67 -27.63 -23.52
CA ILE A 439 -34.18 -28.43 -22.37
C ILE A 439 -35.16 -29.53 -22.87
N HIS A 440 -34.86 -30.14 -24.01
CA HIS A 440 -35.68 -31.17 -24.66
C HIS A 440 -34.84 -32.41 -24.96
N ARG A 441 -34.31 -33.05 -23.91
CA ARG A 441 -33.97 -34.48 -24.00
C ARG A 441 -35.24 -35.30 -23.73
N PRO A 442 -35.60 -36.28 -24.59
CA PRO A 442 -36.81 -37.07 -24.40
C PRO A 442 -36.74 -37.89 -23.09
N VAL A 443 -37.80 -37.81 -22.29
CA VAL A 443 -37.94 -38.52 -21.00
C VAL A 443 -37.93 -40.05 -21.17
N ARG A 444 -38.29 -40.55 -22.37
CA ARG A 444 -38.58 -41.97 -22.66
C ARG A 444 -37.45 -42.98 -22.42
N HIS A 445 -36.21 -42.53 -22.18
CA HIS A 445 -35.04 -43.42 -22.02
C HIS A 445 -34.27 -43.20 -20.71
N SER A 446 -34.85 -42.50 -19.72
CA SER A 446 -34.21 -42.20 -18.43
C SER A 446 -34.79 -43.09 -17.31
N SER A 447 -34.05 -43.27 -16.20
CA SER A 447 -34.61 -43.93 -15.01
C SER A 447 -35.80 -43.12 -14.45
N ILE A 448 -36.62 -43.72 -13.59
CA ILE A 448 -37.77 -43.04 -12.97
C ILE A 448 -37.29 -41.85 -12.15
N GLU A 449 -36.21 -42.03 -11.41
CA GLU A 449 -35.61 -41.01 -10.54
C GLU A 449 -35.04 -39.84 -11.33
N ALA A 450 -34.37 -40.11 -12.47
CA ALA A 450 -33.87 -39.08 -13.38
C ALA A 450 -35.02 -38.37 -14.13
N SER A 451 -36.10 -39.07 -14.43
CA SER A 451 -37.29 -38.47 -15.08
C SER A 451 -38.04 -37.56 -14.12
N THR A 452 -38.14 -37.97 -12.84
CA THR A 452 -38.74 -37.18 -11.76
C THR A 452 -37.92 -35.92 -11.50
N ALA A 453 -36.59 -36.03 -11.47
CA ALA A 453 -35.70 -34.88 -11.35
C ALA A 453 -35.94 -33.85 -12.47
N LYS A 454 -36.02 -34.30 -13.73
CA LYS A 454 -36.33 -33.42 -14.88
C LYS A 454 -37.66 -32.71 -14.73
N TYR A 455 -38.69 -33.40 -14.25
CA TYR A 455 -39.99 -32.79 -14.00
C TYR A 455 -39.92 -31.70 -12.91
N ILE A 456 -39.21 -31.97 -11.81
CA ILE A 456 -38.99 -30.99 -10.73
C ILE A 456 -38.23 -29.77 -11.26
N VAL A 457 -37.20 -29.95 -12.08
CA VAL A 457 -36.48 -28.83 -12.72
C VAL A 457 -37.40 -28.03 -13.64
N GLN A 458 -38.33 -28.67 -14.37
CA GLN A 458 -39.32 -27.95 -15.17
C GLN A 458 -40.30 -27.14 -14.32
N GLN A 459 -40.71 -27.65 -13.16
CA GLN A 459 -41.52 -26.89 -12.20
C GLN A 459 -40.76 -25.68 -11.68
N TYR A 460 -39.48 -25.84 -11.34
CA TYR A 460 -38.61 -24.73 -10.94
C TYR A 460 -38.52 -23.67 -12.03
N ILE A 461 -38.27 -24.07 -13.28
CA ILE A 461 -38.24 -23.15 -14.44
C ILE A 461 -39.55 -22.38 -14.56
N ALA A 462 -40.70 -23.04 -14.41
CA ALA A 462 -42.00 -22.38 -14.45
C ALA A 462 -42.18 -21.39 -13.29
N ALA A 463 -41.80 -21.78 -12.06
CA ALA A 463 -41.89 -20.95 -10.88
C ALA A 463 -40.98 -19.70 -10.96
N THR A 464 -39.84 -19.79 -11.64
CA THR A 464 -38.89 -18.68 -11.79
C THR A 464 -39.20 -17.73 -12.93
N GLY A 465 -40.34 -17.85 -13.61
CA GLY A 465 -40.76 -16.96 -14.70
C GLY A 465 -40.75 -17.58 -16.11
N GLY A 466 -40.35 -18.85 -16.22
CA GLY A 466 -40.39 -19.61 -17.47
C GLY A 466 -39.16 -19.43 -18.35
N GLN A 467 -39.01 -20.33 -19.33
CA GLN A 467 -37.82 -20.39 -20.19
C GLN A 467 -37.63 -19.14 -21.06
N ALA A 468 -38.73 -18.57 -21.56
CA ALA A 468 -38.67 -17.39 -22.44
C ALA A 468 -38.12 -16.16 -21.71
N ALA A 469 -38.57 -15.93 -20.47
CA ALA A 469 -38.08 -14.82 -19.64
C ALA A 469 -36.58 -14.99 -19.33
N MET A 470 -36.16 -16.18 -18.89
CA MET A 470 -34.75 -16.46 -18.61
C MET A 470 -33.84 -16.35 -19.84
N ASN A 471 -34.31 -16.80 -21.00
CA ASN A 471 -33.54 -16.71 -22.26
C ASN A 471 -33.40 -15.27 -22.77
N SER A 472 -34.28 -14.35 -22.35
CA SER A 472 -34.21 -12.93 -22.72
C SER A 472 -33.11 -12.17 -21.95
N LEU A 473 -32.62 -12.74 -20.83
CA LEU A 473 -31.58 -12.14 -20.00
C LEU A 473 -30.19 -12.47 -20.56
N GLN A 474 -29.46 -11.46 -21.01
CA GLN A 474 -28.10 -11.60 -21.54
C GLN A 474 -27.02 -11.19 -20.54
N SER A 475 -27.35 -10.27 -19.64
CA SER A 475 -26.45 -9.79 -18.59
C SER A 475 -27.20 -9.41 -17.34
N MET A 476 -26.49 -9.38 -16.21
CA MET A 476 -27.02 -9.04 -14.90
C MET A 476 -25.98 -8.27 -14.09
N CYS A 477 -26.43 -7.27 -13.35
CA CYS A 477 -25.68 -6.65 -12.25
C CYS A 477 -26.48 -6.84 -10.97
N ALA A 478 -25.85 -7.34 -9.91
CA ALA A 478 -26.46 -7.45 -8.59
C ALA A 478 -25.58 -6.79 -7.54
N ILE A 479 -26.19 -5.93 -6.72
CA ILE A 479 -25.53 -5.22 -5.63
C ILE A 479 -26.20 -5.65 -4.32
N GLY A 480 -25.40 -6.07 -3.35
CA GLY A 480 -25.93 -6.58 -2.09
C GLY A 480 -25.04 -6.29 -0.90
N GLN A 481 -25.60 -6.58 0.27
CA GLN A 481 -24.91 -6.61 1.55
C GLN A 481 -24.62 -8.05 1.94
N VAL A 482 -23.48 -8.24 2.60
CA VAL A 482 -23.07 -9.51 3.18
C VAL A 482 -22.67 -9.29 4.63
N LYS A 483 -23.00 -10.25 5.48
CA LYS A 483 -22.62 -10.30 6.88
C LYS A 483 -21.99 -11.65 7.13
N ILE A 484 -20.80 -11.65 7.70
CA ILE A 484 -19.99 -12.86 7.88
C ILE A 484 -19.67 -13.02 9.36
N SER A 485 -19.87 -14.23 9.87
CA SER A 485 -19.46 -14.67 11.20
C SER A 485 -18.73 -16.01 11.11
N ALA A 486 -17.63 -16.17 11.86
CA ALA A 486 -16.89 -17.41 11.93
C ALA A 486 -16.72 -17.88 13.37
N SER A 487 -16.58 -19.20 13.52
CA SER A 487 -16.12 -19.85 14.75
C SER A 487 -14.59 -19.88 14.82
N ASP A 488 -14.05 -19.88 16.04
CA ASP A 488 -12.66 -20.24 16.31
C ASP A 488 -12.43 -21.72 15.93
N PHE A 489 -11.18 -22.10 15.61
CA PHE A 489 -10.85 -23.50 15.35
C PHE A 489 -11.04 -24.33 16.62
N HIS A 490 -11.86 -25.38 16.53
CA HIS A 490 -12.10 -26.31 17.62
C HIS A 490 -11.47 -27.68 17.34
N GLN A 491 -10.91 -28.28 18.39
CA GLN A 491 -10.38 -29.63 18.39
C GLN A 491 -11.49 -30.59 18.85
N GLY A 492 -11.95 -31.46 17.96
CA GLY A 492 -13.02 -32.45 18.24
C GLY A 492 -14.37 -32.14 17.56
N ASP A 493 -15.35 -33.01 17.79
CA ASP A 493 -16.66 -33.01 17.11
C ASP A 493 -17.76 -32.21 17.83
N GLU A 494 -17.46 -31.57 18.97
CA GLU A 494 -18.46 -30.80 19.73
C GLU A 494 -18.88 -29.52 18.99
N ARG A 495 -20.18 -29.34 18.75
CA ARG A 495 -20.76 -28.08 18.23
C ARG A 495 -20.66 -27.00 19.30
N VAL A 496 -19.72 -26.06 19.14
CA VAL A 496 -19.61 -24.89 20.01
C VAL A 496 -20.45 -23.75 19.43
N ASN A 497 -21.22 -23.07 20.28
CA ASN A 497 -21.94 -21.85 19.89
C ASN A 497 -20.95 -20.79 19.37
N MET A 498 -21.13 -20.34 18.13
CA MET A 498 -20.36 -19.26 17.52
C MET A 498 -20.38 -18.01 18.42
N ARG A 499 -19.25 -17.65 19.04
CA ARG A 499 -19.05 -16.30 19.58
C ARG A 499 -18.76 -15.37 18.40
N SER A 500 -19.81 -14.79 17.82
CA SER A 500 -19.71 -14.07 16.55
C SER A 500 -19.17 -12.65 16.72
N THR A 501 -17.95 -12.40 16.21
CA THR A 501 -17.62 -11.08 15.67
C THR A 501 -18.32 -10.97 14.32
N GLU A 502 -19.42 -10.23 14.27
CA GLU A 502 -20.18 -10.03 13.04
C GLU A 502 -19.54 -8.94 12.19
N GLU A 503 -19.05 -9.31 11.01
CA GLU A 503 -18.39 -8.39 10.09
C GLU A 503 -19.31 -8.12 8.90
N THR A 504 -19.70 -6.86 8.73
CA THR A 504 -20.58 -6.43 7.64
C THR A 504 -19.80 -5.88 6.45
N GLY A 505 -20.29 -6.16 5.26
CA GLY A 505 -19.73 -5.65 4.02
C GLY A 505 -20.73 -5.60 2.88
N GLY A 506 -20.22 -5.41 1.67
CA GLY A 506 -21.00 -5.34 0.44
C GLY A 506 -20.37 -6.16 -0.67
N PHE A 507 -21.18 -6.47 -1.67
CA PHE A 507 -20.71 -7.15 -2.86
C PHE A 507 -21.36 -6.56 -4.11
N VAL A 508 -20.62 -6.64 -5.21
CA VAL A 508 -21.09 -6.29 -6.55
C VAL A 508 -20.77 -7.46 -7.46
N LEU A 509 -21.78 -7.95 -8.17
CA LEU A 509 -21.68 -9.07 -9.08
C LEU A 509 -22.10 -8.64 -10.48
N TRP A 510 -21.22 -8.86 -11.44
CA TRP A 510 -21.46 -8.67 -12.85
C TRP A 510 -21.49 -10.03 -13.53
N GLN A 511 -22.46 -10.24 -14.41
CA GLN A 511 -22.58 -11.47 -15.20
C GLN A 511 -22.97 -11.11 -16.64
N LYS A 512 -22.40 -11.80 -17.61
CA LYS A 512 -22.72 -11.70 -19.03
C LYS A 512 -22.61 -13.08 -19.67
N ASN A 513 -23.73 -13.74 -19.91
CA ASN A 513 -23.76 -15.21 -20.08
C ASN A 513 -23.23 -15.93 -18.81
N PRO A 514 -23.56 -17.22 -18.60
CA PRO A 514 -23.13 -17.95 -17.39
C PRO A 514 -21.60 -18.04 -17.23
N ASP A 515 -20.85 -17.97 -18.33
CA ASP A 515 -19.39 -18.17 -18.32
C ASP A 515 -18.58 -16.89 -18.06
N LEU A 516 -19.14 -15.69 -18.30
CA LEU A 516 -18.46 -14.41 -18.03
C LEU A 516 -19.05 -13.79 -16.78
N TRP A 517 -18.24 -13.67 -15.74
CA TRP A 517 -18.68 -13.09 -14.50
C TRP A 517 -17.54 -12.45 -13.71
N CYS A 518 -17.87 -11.49 -12.85
CA CYS A 518 -16.94 -10.81 -11.97
C CYS A 518 -17.65 -10.46 -10.67
N LEU A 519 -17.16 -11.00 -9.56
CA LEU A 519 -17.61 -10.73 -8.20
C LEU A 519 -16.55 -9.90 -7.48
N GLU A 520 -16.97 -8.77 -6.94
CA GLU A 520 -16.20 -7.97 -6.00
C GLU A 520 -16.87 -8.03 -4.63
N LEU A 521 -16.11 -8.48 -3.62
CA LEU A 521 -16.56 -8.66 -2.24
C LEU A 521 -15.71 -7.76 -1.34
N LEU A 522 -16.36 -6.91 -0.53
CA LEU A 522 -15.69 -5.99 0.39
C LEU A 522 -16.27 -6.13 1.79
N VAL A 523 -15.49 -6.63 2.75
CA VAL A 523 -15.92 -6.81 4.15
C VAL A 523 -14.80 -6.31 5.08
N SER A 524 -15.14 -5.43 6.01
CA SER A 524 -14.21 -4.91 7.05
C SER A 524 -12.83 -4.43 6.51
N GLY A 525 -12.81 -3.80 5.34
CA GLY A 525 -11.59 -3.29 4.69
C GLY A 525 -10.78 -4.32 3.90
N CYS A 526 -11.20 -5.58 3.84
CA CYS A 526 -10.66 -6.60 2.94
C CYS A 526 -11.47 -6.65 1.64
N LYS A 527 -10.79 -6.53 0.49
CA LYS A 527 -11.40 -6.65 -0.83
C LYS A 527 -10.91 -7.93 -1.52
N VAL A 528 -11.85 -8.77 -1.95
CA VAL A 528 -11.59 -9.96 -2.78
C VAL A 528 -12.31 -9.77 -4.11
N ILE A 529 -11.59 -10.00 -5.20
CA ILE A 529 -12.14 -10.00 -6.55
C ILE A 529 -11.95 -11.40 -7.14
N SER A 530 -13.00 -11.93 -7.76
CA SER A 530 -12.98 -13.17 -8.50
C SER A 530 -13.73 -12.99 -9.80
N GLY A 531 -13.27 -13.59 -10.89
CA GLY A 531 -13.96 -13.51 -12.16
C GLY A 531 -13.68 -14.69 -13.08
N SER A 532 -14.41 -14.75 -14.17
CA SER A 532 -14.24 -15.72 -15.25
C SER A 532 -14.42 -15.03 -16.58
N ASN A 533 -13.54 -15.31 -17.53
CA ASN A 533 -13.65 -14.86 -18.92
C ASN A 533 -14.13 -15.99 -19.86
N GLY A 534 -14.69 -17.06 -19.30
CA GLY A 534 -15.16 -18.26 -20.01
C GLY A 534 -14.05 -19.21 -20.49
N LYS A 535 -12.78 -18.79 -20.46
CA LYS A 535 -11.62 -19.66 -20.74
C LYS A 535 -10.82 -19.96 -19.48
N ILE A 536 -10.73 -18.99 -18.59
CA ILE A 536 -10.07 -19.08 -17.29
C ILE A 536 -10.97 -18.45 -16.23
N SER A 537 -11.04 -19.08 -15.07
CA SER A 537 -11.46 -18.43 -13.84
C SER A 537 -10.24 -17.90 -13.11
N TRP A 538 -10.36 -16.73 -12.53
CA TRP A 538 -9.28 -16.03 -11.86
C TRP A 538 -9.75 -15.40 -10.56
N ARG A 539 -8.82 -15.18 -9.64
CA ARG A 539 -9.09 -14.49 -8.37
C ARG A 539 -7.90 -13.69 -7.87
N GLN A 540 -8.17 -12.68 -7.08
CA GLN A 540 -7.20 -11.77 -6.49
C GLN A 540 -7.73 -11.19 -5.17
N SER A 541 -6.94 -11.23 -4.11
CA SER A 541 -7.19 -10.42 -2.90
C SER A 541 -6.41 -9.12 -2.96
N SER A 542 -6.96 -8.05 -2.39
CA SER A 542 -6.29 -6.76 -2.25
C SER A 542 -5.16 -6.76 -1.23
N ASN A 543 -5.16 -7.72 -0.29
CA ASN A 543 -4.23 -7.71 0.86
C ASN A 543 -2.98 -8.58 0.67
N GLN A 544 -2.90 -9.36 -0.41
CA GLN A 544 -1.72 -10.14 -0.76
C GLN A 544 -1.31 -9.76 -2.18
N GLN A 545 -0.03 -9.45 -2.39
CA GLN A 545 0.57 -9.40 -3.72
C GLN A 545 0.77 -10.82 -4.29
N ALA A 546 -0.17 -11.72 -4.00
CA ALA A 546 -0.19 -13.04 -4.59
C ALA A 546 -0.49 -12.90 -6.10
N PRO A 547 0.19 -13.68 -6.95
CA PRO A 547 -0.14 -13.74 -8.37
C PRO A 547 -1.62 -14.13 -8.54
N ILE A 548 -2.25 -13.62 -9.61
CA ILE A 548 -3.62 -13.97 -9.94
C ILE A 548 -3.69 -15.49 -10.08
N SER A 549 -4.42 -16.13 -9.18
CA SER A 549 -4.66 -17.57 -9.24
C SER A 549 -5.61 -17.82 -10.40
N LYS A 550 -5.13 -18.50 -11.43
CA LYS A 550 -5.91 -18.90 -12.61
C LYS A 550 -6.28 -20.38 -12.51
N GLY A 551 -7.44 -20.74 -13.01
CA GLY A 551 -7.93 -22.12 -13.08
C GLY A 551 -8.88 -22.31 -14.25
N PRO A 552 -9.38 -23.54 -14.46
CA PRO A 552 -10.39 -23.81 -15.47
C PRO A 552 -11.67 -23.00 -15.20
N PRO A 553 -12.51 -22.74 -16.21
CA PRO A 553 -13.75 -21.99 -16.03
C PRO A 553 -14.69 -22.74 -15.09
N ARG A 554 -15.17 -22.06 -14.05
CA ARG A 554 -16.11 -22.60 -13.05
C ARG A 554 -17.26 -21.61 -12.81
N PRO A 555 -18.50 -22.07 -12.57
CA PRO A 555 -19.60 -21.20 -12.20
C PRO A 555 -19.38 -20.64 -10.79
N LEU A 556 -19.85 -19.41 -10.58
CA LEU A 556 -19.87 -18.82 -9.25
C LEU A 556 -20.99 -19.46 -8.42
N ARG A 557 -20.69 -19.89 -7.19
CA ARG A 557 -21.67 -20.49 -6.26
C ARG A 557 -22.93 -19.64 -6.11
N ARG A 558 -22.78 -18.32 -6.00
CA ARG A 558 -23.89 -17.37 -5.79
C ARG A 558 -24.95 -17.42 -6.90
N PHE A 559 -24.58 -17.82 -8.13
CA PHE A 559 -25.55 -18.03 -9.21
C PHE A 559 -26.53 -19.17 -8.90
N LEU A 560 -26.04 -20.21 -8.23
CA LEU A 560 -26.78 -21.42 -7.89
C LEU A 560 -27.59 -21.29 -6.60
N GLN A 561 -27.39 -20.19 -5.86
CA GLN A 561 -28.18 -19.79 -4.69
C GLN A 561 -29.47 -19.04 -5.10
N GLY A 562 -30.03 -19.35 -6.27
CA GLY A 562 -31.27 -18.75 -6.78
C GLY A 562 -31.12 -17.35 -7.41
N LEU A 563 -29.89 -16.87 -7.62
CA LEU A 563 -29.64 -15.59 -8.28
C LEU A 563 -29.68 -15.67 -9.81
N ASP A 564 -29.19 -16.78 -10.37
CA ASP A 564 -29.33 -17.11 -11.79
C ASP A 564 -30.13 -18.42 -11.93
N PRO A 565 -31.47 -18.31 -12.07
CA PRO A 565 -32.34 -19.46 -12.22
C PRO A 565 -31.98 -20.35 -13.42
N ARG A 566 -31.45 -19.77 -14.51
CA ARG A 566 -31.04 -20.54 -15.68
C ARG A 566 -29.86 -21.44 -15.35
N SER A 567 -28.84 -20.90 -14.69
CA SER A 567 -27.68 -21.70 -14.29
C SER A 567 -28.05 -22.80 -13.30
N THR A 568 -28.95 -22.49 -12.37
CA THR A 568 -29.47 -23.45 -11.38
C THR A 568 -30.23 -24.59 -12.07
N ALA A 569 -31.15 -24.27 -12.99
CA ALA A 569 -31.91 -25.28 -13.71
C ALA A 569 -30.98 -26.20 -14.54
N ASN A 570 -30.03 -25.61 -15.26
CA ASN A 570 -29.09 -26.35 -16.10
C ASN A 570 -28.17 -27.28 -15.30
N LEU A 571 -27.79 -26.90 -14.08
CA LEU A 571 -27.00 -27.75 -13.19
C LEU A 571 -27.75 -29.04 -12.82
N PHE A 572 -29.04 -28.95 -12.51
CA PHE A 572 -29.84 -30.09 -12.04
C PHE A 572 -30.52 -30.90 -13.16
N LEU A 573 -30.29 -30.58 -14.44
CA LEU A 573 -30.88 -31.31 -15.57
C LEU A 573 -30.52 -32.81 -15.60
N ASP A 574 -29.29 -33.13 -15.20
CA ASP A 574 -28.76 -34.49 -15.13
C ASP A 574 -28.76 -35.05 -13.69
N ALA A 575 -29.49 -34.41 -12.77
CA ALA A 575 -29.63 -34.88 -11.39
C ALA A 575 -30.62 -36.04 -11.25
N VAL A 576 -30.58 -36.68 -10.09
CA VAL A 576 -31.45 -37.81 -9.73
C VAL A 576 -32.27 -37.44 -8.50
N CYS A 577 -33.58 -37.71 -8.52
CA CYS A 577 -34.43 -37.51 -7.35
C CYS A 577 -34.19 -38.64 -6.35
N ILE A 578 -33.72 -38.31 -5.13
CA ILE A 578 -33.37 -39.30 -4.10
C ILE A 578 -34.43 -39.45 -3.01
N GLY A 579 -35.42 -38.53 -2.96
CA GLY A 579 -36.51 -38.59 -2.00
C GLY A 579 -37.05 -37.21 -1.63
N GLU A 580 -37.68 -37.15 -0.46
CA GLU A 580 -38.38 -35.98 0.06
C GLU A 580 -37.94 -35.69 1.50
N LYS A 581 -37.88 -34.42 1.89
CA LYS A 581 -37.52 -33.98 3.24
C LYS A 581 -38.19 -32.65 3.57
N ILE A 582 -38.63 -32.52 4.81
CA ILE A 582 -39.17 -31.25 5.33
C ILE A 582 -38.01 -30.33 5.70
N ILE A 583 -37.94 -29.16 5.06
CA ILE A 583 -36.97 -28.10 5.32
C ILE A 583 -37.75 -26.83 5.63
N ASN A 584 -37.48 -26.16 6.76
CA ASN A 584 -38.18 -24.93 7.18
C ASN A 584 -39.72 -25.02 7.15
N ASN A 585 -40.28 -26.17 7.58
CA ASN A 585 -41.71 -26.49 7.53
C ASN A 585 -42.32 -26.56 6.11
N GLU A 586 -41.50 -26.72 5.07
CA GLU A 586 -41.95 -27.00 3.71
C GLU A 586 -41.50 -28.39 3.25
N ASP A 587 -42.42 -29.14 2.65
CA ASP A 587 -42.10 -30.39 1.96
C ASP A 587 -41.24 -30.08 0.72
N CYS A 588 -40.06 -30.68 0.63
CA CYS A 588 -39.12 -30.47 -0.46
C CYS A 588 -38.71 -31.79 -1.12
N PHE A 589 -38.64 -31.81 -2.45
CA PHE A 589 -37.95 -32.87 -3.20
C PHE A 589 -36.43 -32.67 -3.14
N ILE A 590 -35.69 -33.76 -3.06
CA ILE A 590 -34.23 -33.75 -3.01
C ILE A 590 -33.66 -34.25 -4.33
N LEU A 591 -32.97 -33.37 -5.04
CA LEU A 591 -32.20 -33.71 -6.23
C LEU A 591 -30.73 -33.85 -5.85
N LYS A 592 -30.11 -34.96 -6.21
CA LYS A 592 -28.69 -35.23 -6.01
C LYS A 592 -27.97 -35.24 -7.36
N LEU A 593 -26.80 -34.62 -7.41
CA LEU A 593 -25.91 -34.65 -8.56
C LEU A 593 -24.50 -35.03 -8.10
N ASP A 594 -24.03 -36.18 -8.58
CA ASP A 594 -22.65 -36.63 -8.37
C ASP A 594 -21.78 -36.24 -9.57
N THR A 595 -20.59 -35.72 -9.30
CA THR A 595 -19.66 -35.29 -10.36
C THR A 595 -19.00 -36.50 -11.03
N SER A 596 -18.89 -36.50 -12.36
CA SER A 596 -18.22 -37.59 -13.08
C SER A 596 -16.73 -37.65 -12.76
N LYS A 597 -16.15 -38.85 -12.73
CA LYS A 597 -14.71 -39.06 -12.50
C LYS A 597 -13.85 -38.26 -13.47
N SER A 598 -14.24 -38.18 -14.74
CA SER A 598 -13.56 -37.39 -15.76
C SER A 598 -13.52 -35.89 -15.46
N ALA A 599 -14.59 -35.33 -14.88
CA ALA A 599 -14.63 -33.92 -14.50
C ALA A 599 -13.80 -33.64 -13.23
N LEU A 600 -13.74 -34.59 -12.29
CA LEU A 600 -12.87 -34.52 -11.12
C LEU A 600 -11.39 -34.59 -11.49
N GLU A 601 -11.01 -35.49 -12.41
CA GLU A 601 -9.66 -35.64 -12.93
C GLU A 601 -9.20 -34.38 -13.69
N ALA A 602 -10.06 -33.84 -14.56
CA ALA A 602 -9.77 -32.62 -15.32
C ALA A 602 -9.52 -31.38 -14.43
N GLN A 603 -9.94 -31.43 -13.18
CA GLN A 603 -9.82 -30.33 -12.21
C GLN A 603 -8.87 -30.61 -11.06
N SER A 604 -8.37 -31.84 -10.97
CA SER A 604 -7.31 -32.22 -10.06
C SER A 604 -5.98 -31.63 -10.54
N GLY A 605 -5.17 -31.16 -9.60
CA GLY A 605 -3.89 -30.51 -9.87
C GLY A 605 -2.70 -31.44 -9.67
N GLN A 606 -1.49 -30.92 -9.87
CA GLN A 606 -0.26 -31.67 -9.57
C GLN A 606 -0.08 -31.94 -8.06
N LYS A 607 -0.66 -31.09 -7.19
CA LYS A 607 -0.49 -31.17 -5.73
C LYS A 607 -1.71 -31.69 -4.97
N TYR A 608 -2.86 -31.81 -5.62
CA TYR A 608 -4.10 -32.19 -4.95
C TYR A 608 -4.96 -33.01 -5.90
N GLU A 609 -5.80 -33.85 -5.33
CA GLU A 609 -6.75 -34.69 -6.05
C GLU A 609 -8.14 -34.54 -5.43
N ILE A 610 -9.13 -34.27 -6.27
CA ILE A 610 -10.52 -34.16 -5.85
C ILE A 610 -11.09 -35.57 -5.88
N ILE A 611 -11.36 -36.12 -4.69
CA ILE A 611 -11.81 -37.51 -4.54
C ILE A 611 -13.31 -37.59 -4.82
N HIS A 612 -14.07 -36.64 -4.29
CA HIS A 612 -15.52 -36.65 -4.38
C HIS A 612 -16.09 -35.24 -4.40
N HIS A 613 -17.15 -35.04 -5.17
CA HIS A 613 -17.92 -33.80 -5.16
C HIS A 613 -19.38 -34.10 -5.50
N THR A 614 -20.26 -33.71 -4.58
CA THR A 614 -21.69 -33.95 -4.67
C THR A 614 -22.47 -32.70 -4.33
N ILE A 615 -23.50 -32.44 -5.13
CA ILE A 615 -24.43 -31.33 -4.95
C ILE A 615 -25.81 -31.88 -4.63
N TRP A 616 -26.51 -31.22 -3.72
CA TRP A 616 -27.93 -31.44 -3.46
C TRP A 616 -28.74 -30.15 -3.62
N GLY A 617 -29.91 -30.27 -4.25
CA GLY A 617 -30.88 -29.20 -4.37
C GLY A 617 -32.21 -29.63 -3.75
N TYR A 618 -32.76 -28.80 -2.87
CA TYR A 618 -34.03 -29.04 -2.20
C TYR A 618 -35.07 -28.10 -2.79
N PHE A 619 -36.05 -28.65 -3.51
CA PHE A 619 -37.08 -27.89 -4.22
C PHE A 619 -38.42 -28.03 -3.53
N SER A 620 -39.05 -26.91 -3.18
CA SER A 620 -40.36 -26.86 -2.53
C SER A 620 -41.41 -27.54 -3.39
N GLN A 621 -42.14 -28.51 -2.85
CA GLN A 621 -43.23 -29.18 -3.56
C GLN A 621 -44.40 -28.23 -3.84
N LYS A 622 -44.56 -27.20 -3.00
CA LYS A 622 -45.64 -26.21 -3.09
C LYS A 622 -45.36 -25.11 -4.10
N SER A 623 -44.17 -24.52 -4.04
CA SER A 623 -43.81 -23.36 -4.87
C SER A 623 -42.97 -23.72 -6.10
N GLY A 624 -42.34 -24.90 -6.12
CA GLY A 624 -41.37 -25.30 -7.14
C GLY A 624 -40.00 -24.60 -6.99
N LEU A 625 -39.84 -23.67 -6.05
CA LEU A 625 -38.61 -22.89 -5.87
C LEU A 625 -37.55 -23.69 -5.09
N LEU A 626 -36.28 -23.31 -5.27
CA LEU A 626 -35.16 -23.87 -4.53
C LEU A 626 -35.15 -23.29 -3.11
N VAL A 627 -35.23 -24.16 -2.10
CA VAL A 627 -35.27 -23.78 -0.67
C VAL A 627 -33.89 -23.91 -0.04
N LYS A 628 -33.15 -24.97 -0.39
CA LYS A 628 -31.82 -25.26 0.14
C LYS A 628 -30.92 -25.79 -0.96
N PHE A 629 -29.65 -25.41 -0.94
CA PHE A 629 -28.60 -25.87 -1.83
C PHE A 629 -27.42 -26.36 -0.99
N GLU A 630 -26.97 -27.60 -1.18
CA GLU A 630 -25.82 -28.16 -0.49
C GLU A 630 -24.74 -28.58 -1.50
N ASP A 631 -23.49 -28.33 -1.17
CA ASP A 631 -22.32 -28.73 -1.96
C ASP A 631 -21.26 -29.26 -0.99
N SER A 632 -20.88 -30.54 -1.16
CA SER A 632 -19.78 -31.17 -0.43
C SER A 632 -18.66 -31.55 -1.38
N ARG A 633 -17.44 -31.14 -1.04
CA ARG A 633 -16.22 -31.39 -1.78
C ARG A 633 -15.16 -32.01 -0.89
N LEU A 634 -14.68 -33.19 -1.27
CA LEU A 634 -13.57 -33.89 -0.63
C LEU A 634 -12.34 -33.89 -1.52
N LEU A 635 -11.21 -33.42 -0.98
CA LEU A 635 -9.91 -33.44 -1.64
C LEU A 635 -8.82 -34.01 -0.75
N THR A 636 -7.79 -34.57 -1.37
CA THR A 636 -6.54 -34.98 -0.71
C THR A 636 -5.37 -34.22 -1.29
N VAL A 637 -4.36 -33.96 -0.46
CA VAL A 637 -3.13 -33.27 -0.86
C VAL A 637 -2.03 -34.31 -1.04
N LYS A 638 -1.41 -34.33 -2.23
CA LYS A 638 -0.32 -35.27 -2.56
C LYS A 638 0.98 -34.82 -1.89
N THR A 639 1.41 -35.53 -0.85
CA THR A 639 2.72 -35.33 -0.22
C THR A 639 3.81 -36.11 -0.97
N LYS A 640 5.00 -35.51 -1.12
CA LYS A 640 6.15 -36.20 -1.75
C LYS A 640 6.78 -37.16 -0.73
N GLY A 641 6.30 -38.40 -0.67
CA GLY A 641 6.88 -39.48 0.15
C GLY A 641 5.93 -40.68 0.18
N ASP A 642 6.44 -41.86 -0.16
CA ASP A 642 5.67 -43.06 -0.52
C ASP A 642 4.98 -43.78 0.67
N ASP A 643 4.90 -43.18 1.86
CA ASP A 643 4.44 -43.88 3.09
C ASP A 643 3.75 -42.98 4.14
N SER A 644 3.28 -41.77 3.79
CA SER A 644 2.44 -40.97 4.71
C SER A 644 0.97 -41.04 4.29
N GLU A 645 0.09 -41.58 5.14
CA GLU A 645 -1.36 -41.48 4.95
C GLU A 645 -1.76 -40.02 4.69
N GLY A 646 -2.47 -39.78 3.58
CA GLY A 646 -2.75 -38.44 3.06
C GLY A 646 -3.65 -37.61 3.98
N VAL A 647 -3.41 -36.30 4.04
CA VAL A 647 -4.30 -35.35 4.72
C VAL A 647 -5.51 -35.07 3.83
N PHE A 648 -6.70 -35.28 4.37
CA PHE A 648 -7.96 -35.04 3.68
C PHE A 648 -8.59 -33.71 4.13
N TRP A 649 -9.21 -33.04 3.17
CA TRP A 649 -9.96 -31.81 3.38
C TRP A 649 -11.36 -31.96 2.81
N GLU A 650 -12.36 -31.78 3.66
CA GLU A 650 -13.76 -31.72 3.26
C GLU A 650 -14.28 -30.29 3.44
N THR A 651 -14.82 -29.72 2.38
CA THR A 651 -15.54 -28.44 2.42
C THR A 651 -17.01 -28.74 2.14
N SER A 652 -17.85 -28.54 3.15
CA SER A 652 -19.31 -28.67 3.03
C SER A 652 -19.94 -27.29 3.12
N THR A 653 -20.78 -26.94 2.16
CA THR A 653 -21.50 -25.67 2.11
C THR A 653 -23.00 -25.94 2.03
N GLU A 654 -23.77 -25.27 2.89
CA GLU A 654 -25.23 -25.38 2.97
C GLU A 654 -25.83 -23.97 2.85
N SER A 655 -26.53 -23.70 1.77
CA SER A 655 -27.18 -22.41 1.50
C SER A 655 -28.68 -22.55 1.61
N VAL A 656 -29.29 -21.84 2.55
CA VAL A 656 -30.75 -21.68 2.65
C VAL A 656 -31.13 -20.40 1.93
N ILE A 657 -32.07 -20.50 1.00
CA ILE A 657 -32.52 -19.38 0.18
C ILE A 657 -33.80 -18.80 0.78
N GLU A 658 -33.86 -17.47 0.89
CA GLU A 658 -34.96 -16.73 1.49
C GLU A 658 -35.39 -15.56 0.59
N ASP A 659 -36.66 -15.16 0.65
CA ASP A 659 -37.19 -13.95 -0.04
C ASP A 659 -36.98 -13.96 -1.58
N TYR A 660 -37.84 -14.68 -2.29
CA TYR A 660 -37.90 -14.64 -3.75
C TYR A 660 -38.74 -13.44 -4.23
N LYS A 661 -38.22 -12.69 -5.21
CA LYS A 661 -38.97 -11.58 -5.84
C LYS A 661 -38.82 -11.59 -7.35
N TYR A 662 -39.89 -11.18 -8.01
CA TYR A 662 -39.90 -10.95 -9.46
C TYR A 662 -39.19 -9.63 -9.80
N VAL A 663 -38.18 -9.74 -10.67
CA VAL A 663 -37.48 -8.61 -11.31
C VAL A 663 -37.48 -8.89 -12.81
N ASP A 664 -38.02 -7.96 -13.61
CA ASP A 664 -38.19 -8.09 -15.07
C ASP A 664 -38.81 -9.43 -15.53
N GLY A 665 -39.78 -9.95 -14.76
CA GLY A 665 -40.49 -11.18 -15.08
C GLY A 665 -39.78 -12.47 -14.66
N VAL A 666 -38.59 -12.39 -14.04
CA VAL A 666 -37.85 -13.53 -13.51
C VAL A 666 -37.85 -13.50 -11.98
N ASN A 667 -38.19 -14.61 -11.35
CA ASN A 667 -38.20 -14.73 -9.88
C ASN A 667 -36.81 -15.12 -9.38
N ILE A 668 -36.16 -14.21 -8.65
CA ILE A 668 -34.80 -14.40 -8.13
C ILE A 668 -34.74 -14.26 -6.62
N ALA A 669 -33.81 -14.97 -6.01
CA ALA A 669 -33.56 -14.92 -4.58
C ALA A 669 -32.94 -13.57 -4.18
N HIS A 670 -33.55 -12.88 -3.22
CA HIS A 670 -33.05 -11.61 -2.69
C HIS A 670 -32.34 -11.74 -1.36
N SER A 671 -32.45 -12.88 -0.66
CA SER A 671 -31.68 -13.11 0.56
C SER A 671 -31.39 -14.58 0.80
N GLY A 672 -30.51 -14.86 1.75
CA GLY A 672 -30.24 -16.21 2.17
C GLY A 672 -29.14 -16.27 3.20
N LYS A 673 -28.93 -17.49 3.71
CA LYS A 673 -27.87 -17.81 4.67
C LYS A 673 -27.08 -18.99 4.16
N THR A 674 -25.77 -18.85 4.13
CA THR A 674 -24.83 -19.92 3.76
C THR A 674 -24.03 -20.31 4.99
N PHE A 675 -24.09 -21.58 5.37
CA PHE A 675 -23.20 -22.19 6.34
C PHE A 675 -22.10 -22.92 5.59
N VAL A 676 -20.84 -22.69 5.94
CA VAL A 676 -19.69 -23.38 5.37
C VAL A 676 -18.91 -24.04 6.48
N THR A 677 -18.69 -25.34 6.35
CA THR A 677 -17.88 -26.12 7.26
C THR A 677 -16.66 -26.66 6.53
N VAL A 678 -15.48 -26.44 7.09
CA VAL A 678 -14.22 -27.01 6.59
C VAL A 678 -13.70 -27.98 7.63
N TYR A 679 -13.52 -29.23 7.22
CA TYR A 679 -12.95 -30.30 8.03
C TYR A 679 -11.58 -30.70 7.49
N ARG A 680 -10.65 -30.94 8.41
CA ARG A 680 -9.36 -31.58 8.15
C ARG A 680 -9.26 -32.84 8.99
N TYR A 681 -8.95 -33.97 8.36
CA TYR A 681 -8.74 -35.24 9.04
C TYR A 681 -7.54 -36.02 8.46
N GLY A 682 -6.86 -36.78 9.33
CA GLY A 682 -5.66 -37.58 9.02
C GLY A 682 -4.99 -38.13 10.29
N GLU A 683 -4.39 -39.33 10.22
CA GLU A 683 -4.04 -40.18 11.38
C GLU A 683 -3.08 -39.53 12.41
N GLN A 684 -2.31 -38.49 12.00
CA GLN A 684 -1.33 -37.80 12.86
C GLN A 684 -1.66 -36.32 13.15
N SER A 685 -2.79 -35.80 12.65
CA SER A 685 -3.21 -34.41 12.87
C SER A 685 -4.56 -34.38 13.57
N ALA A 686 -4.69 -33.61 14.66
CA ALA A 686 -5.96 -33.43 15.34
C ALA A 686 -7.07 -33.04 14.33
N ASN A 687 -8.28 -33.60 14.49
CA ASN A 687 -9.43 -33.21 13.68
C ASN A 687 -9.74 -31.73 13.95
N HIS A 688 -9.51 -30.89 12.95
CA HIS A 688 -9.83 -29.47 13.02
C HIS A 688 -11.10 -29.23 12.22
N ARG A 689 -12.12 -28.69 12.90
CA ARG A 689 -13.38 -28.24 12.31
C ARG A 689 -13.45 -26.74 12.39
N ARG A 690 -13.93 -26.12 11.31
CA ARG A 690 -14.25 -24.70 11.29
C ARG A 690 -15.57 -24.44 10.62
N GLU A 691 -16.39 -23.63 11.26
CA GLU A 691 -17.70 -23.21 10.76
C GLU A 691 -17.71 -21.71 10.47
N LEU A 692 -18.33 -21.36 9.35
CA LEU A 692 -18.55 -20.02 8.85
C LEU A 692 -20.04 -19.86 8.51
N GLU A 693 -20.62 -18.72 8.87
CA GLU A 693 -21.96 -18.31 8.47
C GLU A 693 -21.89 -17.01 7.68
N GLU A 694 -22.45 -17.02 6.48
CA GLU A 694 -22.63 -15.87 5.59
C GLU A 694 -24.13 -15.59 5.47
N THR A 695 -24.60 -14.44 5.97
CA THR A 695 -25.93 -13.92 5.63
C THR A 695 -25.80 -12.89 4.52
N TRP A 696 -26.58 -13.03 3.46
CA TRP A 696 -26.55 -12.09 2.34
C TRP A 696 -27.93 -11.57 1.97
N LYS A 697 -27.95 -10.34 1.47
CA LYS A 697 -29.15 -9.67 1.00
C LYS A 697 -28.86 -8.80 -0.21
N ILE A 698 -29.64 -8.98 -1.26
CA ILE A 698 -29.57 -8.21 -2.49
C ILE A 698 -30.41 -6.95 -2.32
N LYS A 699 -29.83 -5.80 -2.67
CA LYS A 699 -30.50 -4.51 -2.64
C LYS A 699 -31.07 -4.14 -3.99
N GLU A 700 -30.27 -4.33 -5.03
CA GLU A 700 -30.56 -3.90 -6.39
C GLU A 700 -30.09 -5.00 -7.35
N VAL A 701 -30.92 -5.31 -8.34
CA VAL A 701 -30.59 -6.18 -9.48
C VAL A 701 -31.10 -5.52 -10.74
N ASP A 702 -30.22 -5.39 -11.72
CA ASP A 702 -30.54 -4.90 -13.05
C ASP A 702 -30.19 -5.97 -14.07
N PHE A 703 -31.11 -6.22 -15.00
CA PHE A 703 -30.88 -7.11 -16.13
C PHE A 703 -30.56 -6.31 -17.40
N ASN A 704 -29.87 -6.96 -18.33
CA ASN A 704 -29.55 -6.42 -19.66
C ASN A 704 -28.82 -5.06 -19.62
N VAL A 705 -27.80 -4.98 -18.75
CA VAL A 705 -26.99 -3.78 -18.53
C VAL A 705 -26.31 -3.32 -19.82
N TRP A 706 -26.59 -2.07 -20.22
CA TRP A 706 -26.05 -1.50 -21.45
C TRP A 706 -24.57 -1.12 -21.31
N GLY A 707 -23.75 -1.44 -22.32
CA GLY A 707 -22.32 -1.08 -22.35
C GLY A 707 -21.37 -2.06 -21.65
N LEU A 708 -21.84 -3.23 -21.22
CA LEU A 708 -21.01 -4.26 -20.57
C LEU A 708 -20.10 -4.96 -21.61
N SER A 709 -18.85 -4.48 -21.80
CA SER A 709 -17.88 -5.10 -22.71
C SER A 709 -17.25 -6.36 -22.11
N ASN A 710 -16.62 -7.20 -22.94
CA ASN A 710 -15.95 -8.42 -22.45
C ASN A 710 -14.69 -8.10 -21.62
N ASP A 711 -14.18 -6.87 -21.72
CA ASP A 711 -12.97 -6.42 -20.99
C ASP A 711 -13.19 -6.36 -19.48
N PHE A 712 -14.44 -6.19 -19.04
CA PHE A 712 -14.82 -6.17 -17.61
C PHE A 712 -14.57 -7.50 -16.90
N PHE A 713 -14.45 -8.59 -17.66
CA PHE A 713 -14.26 -9.95 -17.14
C PHE A 713 -12.81 -10.44 -17.23
N MET A 714 -11.90 -9.60 -17.75
CA MET A 714 -10.49 -9.93 -17.87
C MET A 714 -9.76 -9.79 -16.53
N PRO A 715 -8.75 -10.65 -16.26
CA PRO A 715 -7.92 -10.50 -15.08
C PRO A 715 -7.17 -9.14 -15.10
N PRO A 716 -7.05 -8.44 -13.95
CA PRO A 716 -6.42 -7.11 -13.88
C PRO A 716 -5.00 -7.01 -14.46
N SER A 717 -4.26 -8.12 -14.51
CA SER A 717 -2.92 -8.19 -15.12
C SER A 717 -2.95 -8.07 -16.64
N GLU A 718 -3.98 -8.58 -17.30
CA GLU A 718 -4.12 -8.56 -18.77
C GLU A 718 -4.67 -7.22 -19.25
N ILE A 719 -5.51 -6.54 -18.45
CA ILE A 719 -5.95 -5.16 -18.70
C ILE A 719 -4.75 -4.19 -18.78
N LYS A 720 -3.72 -4.40 -17.93
CA LYS A 720 -2.47 -3.61 -17.98
C LYS A 720 -1.61 -3.90 -19.22
N ARG A 721 -1.76 -5.07 -19.84
CA ARG A 721 -1.04 -5.48 -21.06
C ARG A 721 -1.77 -4.96 -22.31
N ALA A 722 -3.11 -5.08 -22.34
CA ALA A 722 -3.95 -4.58 -23.42
C ALA A 722 -3.97 -3.04 -23.53
N LYS A 723 -3.73 -2.30 -22.44
CA LYS A 723 -3.56 -0.84 -22.48
C LYS A 723 -2.16 -0.38 -22.93
N LYS A 724 -1.21 -1.31 -23.10
CA LYS A 724 0.17 -1.03 -23.54
C LYS A 724 0.43 -1.43 -25.00
N SER A 725 -0.40 -2.30 -25.57
CA SER A 725 -0.52 -2.50 -27.02
C SER A 725 -1.47 -1.46 -27.60
#